data_AF-A0A1L7WZY7-F1
#
_entry.id   AF-A0A1L7WZY7-F1
#
_cell.length_a   1.000
_cell.length_b   1.000
_cell.length_c   1.000
_cell.angle_alpha   90.00
_cell.angle_beta   90.00
_cell.angle_gamma   90.00
#
_symmetry.space_group_name_H-M   'P 1'
#
loop_
_entity.id
_entity.type
_entity.pdbx_description
1 polymer ?
#
loop_
_entity_poly.entity_id
_entity_poly.type
_entity_poly.pdbx_seq_one_letter_code
_entity_poly.pdbx_strand_id
1 'polypeptide(L)'
;MVSPRTRAYGKDNRHSFHPAIKVELMQVYMASLLGLHKGLSPGRLEIMSLSSHASALWYPVPRTALVAFVALMQASLFLSIAAVVFVKAHQVPFNDPGSVTFTYQTFIDQQVQTTTTSLTLRSSTKHPGHAASSYVFDPKDNAYPTFTNVFGPLATDAPAPGLPDTTQIIEDVRSLILQGKVASATNCLACQQILSDLAARMKVQQETLSNIAIPYCKSLEIALPLPMCMGLLRIASTDIGGIFPAMNMMGEDGQTLCAFMFGSCMLAAPPKLDMDALFRGKTTKPAPRTMSPCTKEPLKVLHVSDYHMDMRYVVGAEADCDDVLCCRVMPYTNVSVPVKQPASLFGNYLCDTPEPLGTSVFRNVPKVTGFEWSEFSFGIFTGDLVSHDLWELTEAYVEAEMLGSYQHFFDGLGGVKMYPTLGNHDTFPQAFTSSPNLNDVLPFNASYSVQEETLYQKVAAAWQNYGWLNASEAQEIASSGLGIYRAVTAEALVIISLNSDIWYYFNLYAYIGANKVDTTGTFRILIDYLLEAESKNEAVWLIQHVHVGGSVDFEALPAASDLYYQIMDRFNNTIRGIFFGHTHEDEFGIFYANNATIQTAESAVGVGYIMPSVTTHLNLNAGFRYYLVDPDTFDIIDSVTFYANISNTKEWELNGEVDWEFEYSARETYDPMGTLLAPNAPLTSAFWHQVTEQIYTNETMFEIYTDLRTKKFRPYSPVTGEQKNLTLYSLLESGVQALLTQQWLPPTPSNWPEAAPARPSDTEWKLIPSSSTAVTAPRETGSAFALNAVIESDRITTLSSISPETIHTPSFSGKGQDISRCPICHIAVWPNYPGSGPFLRYVRVGTLDRKDGEGLRPDVHIYTGTKMEWVDLSKEEERGVTVVEEHYDREVVWGKESLERWRIVQKSVEHWKRTGLVVKRRTPDSKRRST
;
A
#
# COMPACT_ATOMS: atom_id res chain seq x y z
N MET A 1 35.41 42.85 -23.61
CA MET A 1 34.76 43.98 -24.31
C MET A 1 33.91 43.44 -25.46
N VAL A 2 32.98 44.25 -25.98
CA VAL A 2 32.15 44.01 -27.19
C VAL A 2 31.08 42.91 -27.09
N SER A 3 29.82 43.33 -27.06
CA SER A 3 28.62 42.57 -27.43
C SER A 3 27.73 43.45 -28.34
N PRO A 4 27.33 42.94 -29.53
CA PRO A 4 26.05 43.31 -30.19
C PRO A 4 25.41 42.16 -31.03
N ARG A 5 24.10 42.11 -31.34
CA ARG A 5 22.91 42.80 -30.80
C ARG A 5 21.61 42.08 -31.28
N THR A 6 20.69 41.79 -30.35
CA THR A 6 19.21 41.85 -30.47
C THR A 6 18.47 41.52 -31.78
N ARG A 7 17.52 40.56 -31.74
CA ARG A 7 16.11 40.62 -32.24
C ARG A 7 15.39 39.27 -32.01
N ALA A 8 14.05 39.12 -32.09
CA ALA A 8 12.95 39.77 -31.36
C ALA A 8 11.58 39.21 -31.83
N TYR A 9 10.84 38.54 -30.93
CA TYR A 9 9.36 38.33 -30.88
C TYR A 9 8.52 37.80 -32.08
N GLY A 10 7.57 36.90 -31.75
CA GLY A 10 6.39 36.50 -32.55
C GLY A 10 6.53 35.13 -33.22
N LYS A 11 5.50 34.27 -33.27
CA LYS A 11 4.10 34.35 -32.80
C LYS A 11 3.55 32.93 -32.50
N ASP A 12 2.36 32.84 -31.89
CA ASP A 12 1.57 31.61 -31.78
C ASP A 12 1.42 30.83 -33.11
N ASN A 13 1.25 29.51 -32.98
CA ASN A 13 0.14 28.83 -33.66
C ASN A 13 -0.31 27.62 -32.84
N ARG A 14 -1.60 27.56 -32.50
CA ARG A 14 -2.22 26.43 -31.81
C ARG A 14 -2.72 25.43 -32.85
N HIS A 15 -2.49 24.14 -32.64
CA HIS A 15 -3.35 23.09 -33.21
C HIS A 15 -3.75 22.11 -32.11
N SER A 16 -5.05 21.94 -31.96
CA SER A 16 -5.72 21.12 -30.96
C SER A 16 -5.79 19.65 -31.38
N PHE A 17 -5.59 18.74 -30.42
CA PHE A 17 -5.94 17.33 -30.58
C PHE A 17 -7.29 17.02 -29.95
N HIS A 18 -8.05 16.12 -30.58
CA HIS A 18 -9.44 15.80 -30.25
C HIS A 18 -9.50 14.47 -29.48
N PRO A 19 -10.20 14.38 -28.34
CA PRO A 19 -10.44 13.11 -27.66
C PRO A 19 -11.67 12.40 -28.25
N ALA A 20 -11.42 11.36 -29.03
CA ALA A 20 -12.41 10.36 -29.45
C ALA A 20 -11.74 8.97 -29.43
N ILE A 21 -12.51 7.89 -29.61
CA ILE A 21 -12.01 6.49 -29.56
C ILE A 21 -11.54 6.07 -28.14
N LYS A 22 -12.39 6.31 -27.11
CA LYS A 22 -12.27 5.68 -25.79
C LYS A 22 -13.59 5.19 -25.16
N VAL A 23 -14.72 5.30 -25.87
CA VAL A 23 -16.07 5.13 -25.29
C VAL A 23 -16.68 3.73 -25.53
N GLU A 24 -16.47 3.12 -26.70
CA GLU A 24 -17.27 1.95 -27.12
C GLU A 24 -16.96 0.65 -26.35
N LEU A 25 -15.72 0.47 -25.86
CA LEU A 25 -15.32 -0.74 -25.13
C LEU A 25 -15.96 -0.89 -23.74
N MET A 26 -16.44 0.21 -23.13
CA MET A 26 -17.02 0.19 -21.78
C MET A 26 -18.52 -0.12 -21.78
N GLN A 27 -19.22 0.06 -22.91
CA GLN A 27 -20.66 -0.22 -23.02
C GLN A 27 -20.97 -1.72 -23.10
N VAL A 28 -20.07 -2.52 -23.71
CA VAL A 28 -20.29 -3.97 -23.91
C VAL A 28 -20.24 -4.74 -22.58
N TYR A 29 -19.36 -4.36 -21.65
CA TYR A 29 -19.25 -5.04 -20.35
C TYR A 29 -20.45 -4.78 -19.43
N MET A 30 -21.00 -3.55 -19.47
CA MET A 30 -22.19 -3.16 -18.69
C MET A 30 -23.49 -3.81 -19.21
N ALA A 31 -23.58 -4.13 -20.51
CA ALA A 31 -24.75 -4.79 -21.08
C ALA A 31 -24.99 -6.19 -20.48
N SER A 32 -23.91 -6.92 -20.19
CA SER A 32 -23.96 -8.27 -19.59
C SER A 32 -24.45 -8.26 -18.13
N LEU A 33 -24.15 -7.20 -17.38
CA LEU A 33 -24.55 -7.05 -15.98
C LEU A 33 -26.01 -6.60 -15.79
N LEU A 34 -26.66 -6.06 -16.84
CA LEU A 34 -28.00 -5.46 -16.75
C LEU A 34 -29.13 -6.35 -17.29
N GLY A 35 -28.86 -7.61 -17.66
CA GLY A 35 -29.90 -8.63 -17.92
C GLY A 35 -30.86 -8.37 -19.10
N LEU A 36 -30.50 -7.47 -20.02
CA LEU A 36 -31.41 -7.00 -21.09
C LEU A 36 -31.37 -7.85 -22.37
N HIS A 37 -31.76 -9.12 -22.28
CA HIS A 37 -32.21 -9.88 -23.46
C HIS A 37 -33.53 -10.63 -23.20
N LYS A 38 -34.60 -10.16 -23.86
CA LYS A 38 -35.92 -10.81 -23.81
C LYS A 38 -35.98 -12.02 -24.76
N GLY A 39 -36.16 -13.19 -24.16
CA GLY A 39 -36.94 -14.29 -24.74
C GLY A 39 -36.18 -15.35 -25.51
N LEU A 40 -36.09 -16.53 -24.90
CA LEU A 40 -36.37 -17.83 -25.54
C LEU A 40 -36.83 -18.83 -24.47
N SER A 41 -37.50 -19.91 -24.88
CA SER A 41 -38.27 -20.83 -24.02
C SER A 41 -37.43 -21.97 -23.41
N PRO A 42 -37.86 -22.60 -22.30
CA PRO A 42 -36.99 -23.45 -21.48
C PRO A 42 -36.72 -24.84 -22.09
N GLY A 43 -35.46 -25.27 -22.00
CA GLY A 43 -35.00 -26.64 -22.23
C GLY A 43 -34.01 -27.05 -21.14
N ARG A 44 -34.03 -28.33 -20.73
CA ARG A 44 -33.14 -28.86 -19.68
C ARG A 44 -31.67 -28.78 -20.11
N LEU A 45 -30.80 -28.38 -19.20
CA LEU A 45 -29.43 -28.90 -19.14
C LEU A 45 -29.06 -29.18 -17.67
N GLU A 46 -28.10 -30.08 -17.47
CA GLU A 46 -27.76 -30.63 -16.15
C GLU A 46 -26.68 -29.80 -15.43
N ILE A 47 -26.70 -29.84 -14.10
CA ILE A 47 -25.74 -29.11 -13.26
C ILE A 47 -24.42 -29.88 -13.24
N MET A 48 -23.40 -29.34 -13.92
CA MET A 48 -22.00 -29.64 -13.60
C MET A 48 -21.41 -28.45 -12.86
N SER A 49 -20.89 -28.69 -11.66
CA SER A 49 -20.23 -27.67 -10.85
C SER A 49 -18.87 -27.30 -11.45
N LEU A 50 -18.72 -26.06 -11.92
CA LEU A 50 -17.41 -25.44 -12.13
C LEU A 50 -17.07 -24.59 -10.91
N SER A 51 -16.10 -25.06 -10.12
CA SER A 51 -15.56 -24.35 -8.97
C SER A 51 -14.74 -23.14 -9.46
N SER A 52 -15.30 -21.95 -9.31
CA SER A 52 -14.67 -20.68 -9.68
C SER A 52 -13.50 -20.35 -8.76
N HIS A 53 -12.32 -20.91 -9.05
CA HIS A 53 -11.05 -20.38 -8.57
C HIS A 53 -10.77 -19.04 -9.26
N ALA A 54 -11.38 -17.98 -8.74
CA ALA A 54 -11.04 -16.61 -9.08
C ALA A 54 -10.08 -16.10 -8.00
N SER A 55 -8.77 -16.17 -8.27
CA SER A 55 -7.75 -15.70 -7.34
C SER A 55 -7.93 -14.20 -7.09
N ALA A 56 -8.23 -13.82 -5.84
CA ALA A 56 -8.17 -12.42 -5.44
C ALA A 56 -6.74 -11.89 -5.60
N LEU A 57 -6.59 -10.69 -6.15
CA LEU A 57 -5.32 -9.99 -6.25
C LEU A 57 -5.17 -9.06 -5.05
N TRP A 58 -4.23 -9.42 -4.17
CA TRP A 58 -4.03 -8.79 -2.87
C TRP A 58 -3.37 -7.42 -2.99
N TYR A 59 -4.02 -6.43 -2.35
CA TYR A 59 -3.50 -5.12 -1.95
C TYR A 59 -4.30 -4.70 -0.69
N PRO A 60 -3.78 -3.82 0.19
CA PRO A 60 -4.63 -3.09 1.12
C PRO A 60 -5.72 -2.33 0.34
N VAL A 61 -6.86 -2.06 0.98
CA VAL A 61 -8.13 -1.54 0.41
C VAL A 61 -7.89 -0.74 -0.88
N PRO A 62 -8.05 -1.35 -2.07
CA PRO A 62 -7.51 -0.79 -3.30
C PRO A 62 -8.15 0.56 -3.56
N ARG A 63 -7.38 1.55 -4.04
CA ARG A 63 -7.79 2.97 -4.14
C ARG A 63 -9.19 3.17 -4.73
N THR A 64 -9.71 2.28 -5.57
CA THR A 64 -11.12 2.28 -6.04
C THR A 64 -12.18 2.22 -4.94
N ALA A 65 -11.93 1.55 -3.82
CA ALA A 65 -12.85 1.46 -2.67
C ALA A 65 -12.75 2.69 -1.76
N LEU A 66 -11.57 3.29 -1.64
CA LEU A 66 -11.39 4.57 -0.92
C LEU A 66 -11.91 5.77 -1.73
N VAL A 67 -11.65 5.78 -3.04
CA VAL A 67 -12.31 6.65 -4.03
C VAL A 67 -13.82 6.48 -3.97
N ALA A 68 -14.33 5.27 -3.75
CA ALA A 68 -15.74 5.04 -3.51
C ALA A 68 -16.21 5.58 -2.16
N PHE A 69 -15.43 5.47 -1.07
CA PHE A 69 -15.83 5.98 0.26
C PHE A 69 -16.14 7.49 0.25
N VAL A 70 -15.26 8.31 -0.33
CA VAL A 70 -15.51 9.75 -0.53
C VAL A 70 -16.59 10.00 -1.61
N ALA A 71 -17.11 8.94 -2.26
CA ALA A 71 -18.02 9.01 -3.41
C ALA A 71 -19.37 8.24 -3.29
N LEU A 72 -19.64 7.62 -2.16
CA LEU A 72 -20.91 7.00 -1.67
C LEU A 72 -22.26 7.74 -1.00
N MET A 73 -22.76 9.79 0.02
CA MET A 73 -23.61 10.55 1.01
C MET A 73 -25.00 11.03 0.59
N GLN A 74 -25.21 11.47 -0.66
CA GLN A 74 -26.39 12.26 -1.03
C GLN A 74 -27.19 11.68 -2.22
N ALA A 75 -28.25 10.88 -2.03
CA ALA A 75 -29.53 10.93 -2.80
C ALA A 75 -30.66 10.03 -2.28
N SER A 76 -31.92 10.43 -2.49
CA SER A 76 -33.17 9.86 -1.93
C SER A 76 -34.27 9.73 -3.03
N LEU A 77 -35.46 9.11 -2.86
CA LEU A 77 -36.38 9.02 -1.70
C LEU A 77 -37.45 7.89 -1.87
N PHE A 78 -38.20 7.57 -0.79
CA PHE A 78 -39.42 6.72 -0.66
C PHE A 78 -39.20 5.19 -0.42
N LEU A 79 -40.11 4.37 0.18
CA LEU A 79 -41.43 4.59 0.82
C LEU A 79 -41.83 3.46 1.83
N SER A 80 -42.63 3.82 2.85
CA SER A 80 -43.67 3.03 3.59
C SER A 80 -43.39 1.75 4.44
N ILE A 81 -43.64 1.91 5.76
CA ILE A 81 -44.42 1.03 6.70
C ILE A 81 -43.72 -0.04 7.60
N ALA A 82 -43.40 0.40 8.83
CA ALA A 82 -43.70 -0.15 10.18
C ALA A 82 -43.42 -1.61 10.63
N ALA A 83 -42.66 -1.74 11.74
CA ALA A 83 -43.06 -2.41 13.00
C ALA A 83 -42.05 -2.10 14.15
N VAL A 84 -42.41 -2.30 15.44
CA VAL A 84 -41.56 -2.04 16.63
C VAL A 84 -41.68 -3.15 17.68
N VAL A 85 -40.55 -3.60 18.25
CA VAL A 85 -40.50 -4.43 19.48
C VAL A 85 -39.29 -4.02 20.33
N PHE A 86 -39.44 -3.95 21.66
CA PHE A 86 -38.37 -3.72 22.64
C PHE A 86 -37.93 -5.04 23.30
N VAL A 87 -36.65 -5.13 23.70
CA VAL A 87 -36.15 -6.13 24.65
C VAL A 87 -35.33 -5.45 25.75
N LYS A 88 -35.46 -5.90 27.00
CA LYS A 88 -34.66 -5.43 28.15
C LYS A 88 -33.54 -6.43 28.47
N ALA A 89 -32.30 -5.97 28.53
CA ALA A 89 -31.24 -6.68 29.24
C ALA A 89 -31.47 -6.62 30.77
N HIS A 90 -31.00 -7.62 31.51
CA HIS A 90 -30.87 -7.60 32.97
C HIS A 90 -29.37 -7.57 33.32
N GLN A 91 -28.99 -6.74 34.29
CA GLN A 91 -27.64 -6.76 34.87
C GLN A 91 -27.55 -7.76 36.01
N VAL A 92 -26.40 -8.42 36.15
CA VAL A 92 -25.99 -9.16 37.35
C VAL A 92 -24.57 -8.69 37.72
N PRO A 93 -24.34 -8.16 38.93
CA PRO A 93 -23.02 -7.67 39.34
C PRO A 93 -22.15 -8.80 39.89
N PHE A 94 -20.83 -8.73 39.65
CA PHE A 94 -19.84 -9.61 40.28
C PHE A 94 -18.65 -8.80 40.81
N ASN A 95 -18.10 -9.25 41.95
CA ASN A 95 -16.95 -8.66 42.63
C ASN A 95 -15.89 -9.75 42.84
N ASP A 96 -14.71 -9.64 42.23
CA ASP A 96 -13.43 -9.98 42.86
C ASP A 96 -12.26 -9.33 42.08
N PRO A 97 -11.38 -8.49 42.68
CA PRO A 97 -10.29 -7.81 41.96
C PRO A 97 -9.13 -8.70 41.49
N GLY A 98 -9.23 -10.04 41.60
CA GLY A 98 -8.14 -10.99 41.35
C GLY A 98 -8.40 -12.02 40.24
N SER A 99 -9.46 -11.86 39.44
CA SER A 99 -9.82 -12.82 38.39
C SER A 99 -10.36 -12.13 37.14
N VAL A 100 -9.62 -12.21 36.04
CA VAL A 100 -10.14 -11.82 34.72
C VAL A 100 -11.18 -12.86 34.32
N THR A 101 -12.39 -12.43 33.98
CA THR A 101 -13.52 -13.33 33.73
C THR A 101 -14.00 -13.18 32.29
N PHE A 102 -13.33 -13.92 31.41
CA PHE A 102 -13.67 -13.99 29.99
C PHE A 102 -15.10 -14.49 29.83
N THR A 103 -15.89 -13.80 29.02
CA THR A 103 -17.29 -14.18 28.74
C THR A 103 -17.51 -14.12 27.24
N TYR A 104 -17.30 -15.26 26.57
CA TYR A 104 -17.38 -15.39 25.12
C TYR A 104 -18.64 -16.15 24.70
N GLN A 105 -19.19 -15.79 23.54
CA GLN A 105 -20.45 -16.33 23.04
C GLN A 105 -20.20 -17.36 21.94
N THR A 106 -20.13 -18.65 22.29
CA THR A 106 -19.99 -19.73 21.32
C THR A 106 -21.33 -20.05 20.67
N PHE A 107 -21.34 -20.26 19.35
CA PHE A 107 -22.53 -20.70 18.63
C PHE A 107 -22.53 -22.24 18.53
N ILE A 108 -23.45 -22.90 19.23
CA ILE A 108 -23.61 -24.36 19.23
C ILE A 108 -25.07 -24.69 18.91
N ASP A 109 -25.30 -25.57 17.92
CA ASP A 109 -26.63 -26.01 17.48
C ASP A 109 -27.64 -24.85 17.25
N GLN A 110 -27.17 -23.79 16.57
CA GLN A 110 -27.92 -22.55 16.30
C GLN A 110 -28.36 -21.76 17.55
N GLN A 111 -27.76 -22.01 18.72
CA GLN A 111 -27.96 -21.22 19.94
C GLN A 111 -26.68 -20.53 20.39
N VAL A 112 -26.85 -19.30 20.91
CA VAL A 112 -25.79 -18.53 21.55
C VAL A 112 -25.57 -19.08 22.96
N GLN A 113 -24.49 -19.83 23.15
CA GLN A 113 -24.06 -20.33 24.45
C GLN A 113 -22.99 -19.39 25.02
N THR A 114 -23.36 -18.61 26.04
CA THR A 114 -22.40 -17.79 26.78
C THR A 114 -21.53 -18.70 27.65
N THR A 115 -20.25 -18.79 27.32
CA THR A 115 -19.24 -19.53 28.10
C THR A 115 -18.41 -18.52 28.89
N THR A 116 -18.36 -18.72 30.21
CA THR A 116 -17.61 -17.84 31.13
C THR A 116 -16.42 -18.60 31.72
N THR A 117 -15.21 -18.12 31.43
CA THR A 117 -13.94 -18.70 31.89
C THR A 117 -13.22 -17.68 32.77
N SER A 118 -13.29 -17.88 34.09
CA SER A 118 -12.56 -17.07 35.07
C SER A 118 -11.11 -17.54 35.20
N LEU A 119 -10.17 -16.75 34.69
CA LEU A 119 -8.74 -16.93 34.86
C LEU A 119 -8.27 -16.20 36.13
N THR A 120 -7.95 -16.94 37.18
CA THR A 120 -7.33 -16.39 38.38
C THR A 120 -5.86 -16.07 38.11
N LEU A 121 -5.55 -14.83 37.75
CA LEU A 121 -4.18 -14.34 37.63
C LEU A 121 -3.48 -14.47 38.99
N ARG A 122 -2.48 -15.36 39.07
CA ARG A 122 -1.61 -15.44 40.25
C ARG A 122 -0.66 -14.26 40.24
N SER A 123 -1.11 -13.14 40.81
CA SER A 123 -0.28 -11.96 41.10
C SER A 123 1.05 -12.38 41.72
N SER A 124 2.13 -12.18 40.96
CA SER A 124 3.48 -12.66 41.28
C SER A 124 4.44 -11.55 41.72
N THR A 125 3.93 -10.33 41.98
CA THR A 125 4.71 -9.18 42.43
C THR A 125 4.03 -8.47 43.61
N LYS A 126 4.83 -8.10 44.61
CA LYS A 126 4.37 -7.33 45.78
C LYS A 126 4.62 -5.84 45.57
N HIS A 127 3.69 -5.11 44.95
CA HIS A 127 3.73 -3.66 44.87
C HIS A 127 2.65 -3.01 45.77
N PRO A 128 2.95 -2.76 47.06
CA PRO A 128 2.02 -2.08 47.95
C PRO A 128 2.06 -0.56 47.73
N GLY A 129 1.03 0.02 47.12
CA GLY A 129 0.85 1.48 47.13
C GLY A 129 -0.08 2.05 46.05
N HIS A 130 -0.13 1.42 44.87
CA HIS A 130 -0.91 1.93 43.74
C HIS A 130 -2.30 1.28 43.70
N ALA A 131 -3.34 2.10 43.89
CA ALA A 131 -4.70 1.73 43.51
C ALA A 131 -4.79 1.91 41.99
N ALA A 132 -4.49 0.84 41.24
CA ALA A 132 -4.49 0.88 39.79
C ALA A 132 -5.87 1.29 39.24
N SER A 133 -5.87 2.14 38.21
CA SER A 133 -7.03 2.33 37.34
C SER A 133 -7.18 1.12 36.41
N SER A 134 -7.44 -0.07 36.99
CA SER A 134 -7.79 -1.26 36.22
C SER A 134 -9.02 -0.95 35.39
N TYR A 135 -8.94 -1.11 34.06
CA TYR A 135 -10.12 -0.98 33.21
C TYR A 135 -11.19 -2.00 33.65
N VAL A 136 -12.36 -1.49 34.07
CA VAL A 136 -13.47 -2.33 34.53
C VAL A 136 -14.43 -2.51 33.37
N PHE A 137 -14.26 -3.62 32.65
CA PHE A 137 -15.09 -4.04 31.52
C PHE A 137 -16.60 -3.89 31.80
N ASP A 138 -17.25 -2.92 31.14
CA ASP A 138 -18.71 -2.88 31.05
C ASP A 138 -19.14 -3.50 29.72
N PRO A 139 -19.98 -4.56 29.70
CA PRO A 139 -20.47 -5.17 28.47
C PRO A 139 -21.25 -4.23 27.52
N LYS A 140 -21.55 -2.99 27.95
CA LYS A 140 -22.10 -1.95 27.08
C LYS A 140 -21.07 -1.32 26.14
N ASP A 141 -19.79 -1.31 26.50
CA ASP A 141 -18.77 -0.60 25.73
C ASP A 141 -18.44 -1.39 24.45
N ASN A 142 -18.37 -2.72 24.56
CA ASN A 142 -18.31 -3.66 23.43
C ASN A 142 -19.57 -3.67 22.54
N ALA A 143 -20.69 -3.07 22.96
CA ALA A 143 -21.95 -3.22 22.24
C ALA A 143 -21.91 -2.51 20.88
N TYR A 144 -22.37 -3.20 19.82
CA TYR A 144 -22.64 -2.55 18.54
C TYR A 144 -23.65 -1.40 18.72
N PRO A 145 -23.52 -0.30 17.95
CA PRO A 145 -24.47 0.81 18.01
C PRO A 145 -25.89 0.31 17.72
N THR A 146 -26.74 0.27 18.75
CA THR A 146 -28.05 -0.40 18.67
C THR A 146 -28.88 0.15 17.50
N PHE A 147 -29.30 -0.72 16.58
CA PHE A 147 -29.91 -0.25 15.33
C PHE A 147 -31.24 0.52 15.52
N THR A 148 -31.91 0.38 16.67
CA THR A 148 -33.04 1.24 17.06
C THR A 148 -32.65 2.69 17.36
N ASN A 149 -31.40 2.96 17.76
CA ASN A 149 -30.82 4.30 17.90
C ASN A 149 -30.08 4.75 16.63
N VAL A 150 -29.62 3.82 15.77
CA VAL A 150 -29.25 4.14 14.37
C VAL A 150 -30.48 4.65 13.60
N PHE A 151 -31.67 4.11 13.91
CA PHE A 151 -32.98 4.70 13.59
C PHE A 151 -33.53 5.63 14.69
N GLY A 152 -32.66 6.31 15.43
CA GLY A 152 -33.04 7.58 16.07
C GLY A 152 -33.75 8.44 15.03
N PRO A 153 -34.87 9.09 15.39
CA PRO A 153 -35.89 9.46 14.41
C PRO A 153 -35.28 10.31 13.30
N LEU A 154 -35.33 9.78 12.07
CA LEU A 154 -35.11 10.56 10.84
C LEU A 154 -35.79 11.91 11.03
N ALA A 155 -35.11 13.02 10.74
CA ALA A 155 -35.70 14.34 10.85
C ALA A 155 -37.04 14.36 10.09
N THR A 156 -38.15 14.30 10.83
CA THR A 156 -39.51 14.24 10.26
C THR A 156 -40.04 15.63 9.94
N ASP A 157 -39.38 16.65 10.49
CA ASP A 157 -39.40 18.01 9.99
C ASP A 157 -38.97 18.05 8.52
N ALA A 158 -39.63 18.90 7.74
CA ALA A 158 -39.28 19.05 6.33
C ALA A 158 -37.83 19.56 6.20
N PRO A 159 -37.09 19.13 5.16
CA PRO A 159 -35.79 19.68 4.80
C PRO A 159 -35.65 21.19 5.00
N ALA A 160 -34.56 21.60 5.65
CA ALA A 160 -34.15 23.01 5.68
C ALA A 160 -34.14 23.56 4.24
N PRO A 161 -34.89 24.64 3.93
CA PRO A 161 -35.02 25.13 2.57
C PRO A 161 -33.65 25.45 1.95
N GLY A 162 -33.30 24.75 0.87
CA GLY A 162 -31.96 24.80 0.27
C GLY A 162 -31.11 23.54 0.42
N LEU A 163 -31.69 22.38 0.80
CA LEU A 163 -31.05 21.07 0.55
C LEU A 163 -30.49 21.02 -0.89
N PRO A 164 -29.27 20.50 -1.09
CA PRO A 164 -28.75 20.21 -2.42
C PRO A 164 -29.65 19.30 -3.25
N ASP A 165 -29.64 19.48 -4.58
CA ASP A 165 -30.08 18.41 -5.48
C ASP A 165 -29.09 17.26 -5.39
N THR A 166 -29.46 16.29 -4.59
CA THR A 166 -28.66 15.11 -4.31
C THR A 166 -28.41 14.26 -5.56
N THR A 167 -29.30 14.30 -6.55
CA THR A 167 -29.10 13.59 -7.83
C THR A 167 -27.90 14.13 -8.58
N GLN A 168 -27.70 15.45 -8.54
CA GLN A 168 -26.52 16.10 -9.12
C GLN A 168 -25.25 15.66 -8.39
N ILE A 169 -25.27 15.58 -7.06
CA ILE A 169 -24.11 15.09 -6.30
C ILE A 169 -23.75 13.66 -6.68
N ILE A 170 -24.69 12.71 -6.79
CA ILE A 170 -24.34 11.35 -7.26
C ILE A 170 -23.66 11.38 -8.62
N GLU A 171 -24.12 12.20 -9.57
CA GLU A 171 -23.50 12.20 -10.90
C GLU A 171 -22.15 12.95 -10.94
N ASP A 172 -22.01 14.07 -10.22
CA ASP A 172 -20.73 14.79 -10.00
C ASP A 172 -19.68 13.85 -9.40
N VAL A 173 -20.10 13.08 -8.39
CA VAL A 173 -19.25 12.21 -7.59
C VAL A 173 -18.95 10.88 -8.29
N ARG A 174 -19.92 10.30 -9.00
CA ARG A 174 -19.68 9.21 -9.96
C ARG A 174 -18.71 9.65 -11.05
N SER A 175 -18.80 10.91 -11.48
CA SER A 175 -17.84 11.53 -12.39
C SER A 175 -16.43 11.58 -11.78
N LEU A 176 -16.25 11.85 -10.47
CA LEU A 176 -14.94 11.68 -9.80
C LEU A 176 -14.41 10.25 -9.94
N ILE A 177 -15.22 9.23 -9.58
CA ILE A 177 -14.81 7.81 -9.67
C ILE A 177 -14.40 7.43 -11.11
N LEU A 178 -15.14 7.91 -12.11
CA LEU A 178 -14.93 7.55 -13.51
C LEU A 178 -13.80 8.36 -14.18
N GLN A 179 -13.55 9.60 -13.76
CA GLN A 179 -12.47 10.45 -14.28
C GLN A 179 -11.13 10.22 -13.56
N GLY A 180 -11.15 9.78 -12.29
CA GLY A 180 -10.01 9.53 -11.40
C GLY A 180 -9.12 8.34 -11.77
N LYS A 181 -8.83 8.16 -13.06
CA LYS A 181 -7.92 7.12 -13.58
C LYS A 181 -6.70 7.69 -14.30
N VAL A 182 -6.64 9.01 -14.53
CA VAL A 182 -5.46 9.72 -15.07
C VAL A 182 -5.46 11.16 -14.54
N ALA A 183 -4.35 11.58 -13.93
CA ALA A 183 -4.16 12.98 -13.55
C ALA A 183 -4.04 13.87 -14.79
N SER A 184 -4.83 14.96 -14.86
CA SER A 184 -4.72 15.95 -15.95
C SER A 184 -5.29 17.30 -15.53
N ALA A 185 -4.89 18.39 -16.19
CA ALA A 185 -5.42 19.73 -15.87
C ALA A 185 -6.96 19.81 -15.98
N THR A 186 -7.58 19.05 -16.89
CA THR A 186 -9.03 18.98 -17.04
C THR A 186 -9.69 18.23 -15.89
N ASN A 187 -9.19 17.03 -15.56
CA ASN A 187 -9.75 16.20 -14.49
C ASN A 187 -9.51 16.84 -13.10
N CYS A 188 -8.38 17.52 -12.95
CA CYS A 188 -8.03 18.30 -11.76
C CYS A 188 -9.02 19.44 -11.55
N LEU A 189 -9.24 20.30 -12.57
CA LEU A 189 -10.21 21.38 -12.49
C LEU A 189 -11.65 20.87 -12.28
N ALA A 190 -12.02 19.76 -12.91
CA ALA A 190 -13.32 19.12 -12.69
C ALA A 190 -13.47 18.67 -11.23
N CYS A 191 -12.46 17.98 -10.68
CA CYS A 191 -12.45 17.54 -9.29
C CYS A 191 -12.50 18.71 -8.30
N GLN A 192 -11.66 19.74 -8.50
CA GLN A 192 -11.66 20.94 -7.66
C GLN A 192 -13.01 21.67 -7.70
N GLN A 193 -13.64 21.81 -8.88
CA GLN A 193 -14.95 22.42 -9.02
C GLN A 193 -16.03 21.61 -8.29
N ILE A 194 -16.05 20.29 -8.46
CA ILE A 194 -16.98 19.39 -7.77
C ILE A 194 -16.82 19.52 -6.24
N LEU A 195 -15.60 19.40 -5.71
CA LEU A 195 -15.34 19.51 -4.27
C LEU A 195 -15.64 20.92 -3.72
N SER A 196 -15.40 21.97 -4.52
CA SER A 196 -15.81 23.35 -4.19
C SER A 196 -17.33 23.49 -4.10
N ASP A 197 -18.08 22.88 -5.03
CA ASP A 197 -19.54 22.91 -5.00
C ASP A 197 -20.12 22.04 -3.87
N LEU A 198 -19.46 20.93 -3.48
CA LEU A 198 -19.79 20.20 -2.25
C LEU A 198 -19.51 21.03 -0.99
N ALA A 199 -18.33 21.63 -0.87
CA ALA A 199 -17.95 22.47 0.27
C ALA A 199 -18.91 23.66 0.46
N ALA A 200 -19.30 24.32 -0.64
CA ALA A 200 -20.27 25.42 -0.61
C ALA A 200 -21.65 25.00 -0.07
N ARG A 201 -22.06 23.74 -0.30
CA ARG A 201 -23.31 23.16 0.22
C ARG A 201 -23.17 22.77 1.69
N MET A 202 -22.10 22.08 2.07
CA MET A 202 -21.82 21.63 3.44
C MET A 202 -21.84 22.81 4.44
N LYS A 203 -21.32 23.97 4.03
CA LYS A 203 -21.30 25.22 4.82
C LYS A 203 -22.66 25.69 5.34
N VAL A 204 -23.77 25.22 4.76
CA VAL A 204 -25.14 25.59 5.15
C VAL A 204 -25.81 24.52 6.04
N GLN A 205 -25.32 23.26 5.99
CA GLN A 205 -26.10 22.07 6.38
C GLN A 205 -25.22 20.91 6.91
N GLN A 206 -24.27 21.24 7.78
CA GLN A 206 -23.18 20.34 8.22
C GLN A 206 -23.69 18.99 8.78
N GLU A 207 -24.63 19.03 9.73
CA GLU A 207 -25.25 17.85 10.35
C GLU A 207 -26.10 17.01 9.38
N THR A 208 -26.44 17.56 8.20
CA THR A 208 -27.46 16.97 7.32
C THR A 208 -26.94 15.78 6.51
N LEU A 209 -25.62 15.60 6.38
CA LEU A 209 -25.01 14.44 5.70
C LEU A 209 -25.42 13.10 6.35
N SER A 210 -25.57 13.06 7.68
CA SER A 210 -26.03 11.89 8.42
C SER A 210 -27.46 11.43 8.02
N ASN A 211 -28.33 12.38 7.69
CA ASN A 211 -29.75 12.15 7.38
C ASN A 211 -30.00 11.53 5.99
N ILE A 212 -28.97 11.46 5.14
CA ILE A 212 -29.06 11.03 3.72
C ILE A 212 -28.18 9.80 3.39
N ALA A 213 -27.46 9.27 4.39
CA ALA A 213 -26.59 8.10 4.26
C ALA A 213 -27.31 6.86 3.65
N ILE A 214 -28.43 6.42 4.23
CA ILE A 214 -29.13 5.17 3.86
C ILE A 214 -29.35 5.04 2.34
N PRO A 215 -29.93 6.02 1.61
CA PRO A 215 -30.20 5.88 0.18
C PRO A 215 -29.00 6.22 -0.76
N TYR A 216 -27.99 6.96 -0.31
CA TYR A 216 -26.70 7.11 -1.04
C TYR A 216 -25.91 5.80 -1.01
N CYS A 217 -25.77 5.19 0.17
CA CYS A 217 -25.10 3.91 0.33
C CYS A 217 -25.73 2.80 -0.54
N LYS A 218 -27.07 2.78 -0.67
CA LYS A 218 -27.78 1.86 -1.59
C LYS A 218 -27.51 2.12 -3.07
N SER A 219 -27.15 3.35 -3.44
CA SER A 219 -26.86 3.71 -4.83
C SER A 219 -25.43 3.31 -5.25
N LEU A 220 -24.57 2.99 -4.29
CA LEU A 220 -23.17 2.61 -4.50
C LEU A 220 -22.77 1.31 -3.75
N GLU A 221 -23.75 0.44 -3.46
CA GLU A 221 -23.59 -0.96 -2.99
C GLU A 221 -22.72 -1.82 -3.94
N ILE A 222 -22.49 -1.32 -5.16
CA ILE A 222 -21.55 -1.86 -6.16
C ILE A 222 -20.07 -1.68 -5.73
N ALA A 223 -19.78 -0.80 -4.76
CA ALA A 223 -18.41 -0.36 -4.43
C ALA A 223 -18.03 -0.44 -2.94
N LEU A 224 -18.97 -0.32 -1.99
CA LEU A 224 -18.79 -0.77 -0.60
C LEU A 224 -20.10 -1.37 -0.06
N PRO A 225 -20.03 -2.32 0.91
CA PRO A 225 -21.20 -2.83 1.62
C PRO A 225 -22.04 -1.72 2.26
N LEU A 226 -23.37 -1.86 2.16
CA LEU A 226 -24.35 -0.91 2.68
C LEU A 226 -24.14 -0.55 4.17
N PRO A 227 -23.85 -1.48 5.11
CA PRO A 227 -23.58 -1.14 6.51
C PRO A 227 -22.35 -0.24 6.68
N MET A 228 -21.23 -0.60 6.04
CA MET A 228 -19.95 0.12 6.15
C MET A 228 -20.09 1.60 5.80
N CYS A 229 -20.73 1.86 4.65
CA CYS A 229 -21.01 3.22 4.21
C CYS A 229 -21.89 4.00 5.20
N MET A 230 -22.96 3.38 5.73
CA MET A 230 -23.87 4.08 6.65
C MET A 230 -23.19 4.42 7.99
N GLY A 231 -22.29 3.55 8.47
CA GLY A 231 -21.53 3.74 9.71
C GLY A 231 -20.52 4.87 9.61
N LEU A 232 -19.56 4.76 8.68
CA LEU A 232 -18.49 5.76 8.48
C LEU A 232 -19.03 7.18 8.30
N LEU A 233 -20.15 7.34 7.59
CA LEU A 233 -20.79 8.64 7.39
C LEU A 233 -21.39 9.23 8.65
N ARG A 234 -21.98 8.40 9.52
CA ARG A 234 -22.52 8.89 10.79
C ARG A 234 -21.41 9.35 11.71
N ILE A 235 -20.29 8.61 11.71
CA ILE A 235 -19.09 8.90 12.49
C ILE A 235 -18.44 10.22 12.02
N ALA A 236 -18.08 10.35 10.73
CA ALA A 236 -17.27 11.47 10.23
C ALA A 236 -18.05 12.65 9.59
N SER A 237 -19.40 12.62 9.55
CA SER A 237 -20.19 13.64 8.82
C SER A 237 -19.98 15.07 9.32
N THR A 238 -19.92 15.27 10.64
CA THR A 238 -19.81 16.61 11.23
C THR A 238 -18.46 17.26 10.90
N ASP A 239 -17.38 16.48 11.01
CA ASP A 239 -16.01 16.88 10.71
C ASP A 239 -15.84 17.25 9.24
N ILE A 240 -16.26 16.37 8.32
CA ILE A 240 -16.26 16.65 6.88
C ILE A 240 -17.05 17.94 6.59
N GLY A 241 -18.19 18.13 7.27
CA GLY A 241 -19.01 19.35 7.20
C GLY A 241 -18.34 20.64 7.68
N GLY A 242 -17.29 20.57 8.51
CA GLY A 242 -16.46 21.72 8.92
C GLY A 242 -15.17 21.86 8.11
N ILE A 243 -14.48 20.76 7.85
CA ILE A 243 -13.21 20.69 7.12
C ILE A 243 -13.37 21.16 5.68
N PHE A 244 -14.35 20.64 4.93
CA PHE A 244 -14.49 20.96 3.50
C PHE A 244 -14.74 22.45 3.25
N PRO A 245 -15.61 23.16 4.02
CA PRO A 245 -15.74 24.61 3.96
C PRO A 245 -14.51 25.43 4.40
N ALA A 246 -13.54 24.81 5.08
CA ALA A 246 -12.28 25.43 5.50
C ALA A 246 -11.14 25.28 4.47
N MET A 247 -11.16 24.23 3.65
CA MET A 247 -10.19 24.04 2.58
C MET A 247 -10.36 25.04 1.42
N ASN A 248 -9.24 25.47 0.83
CA ASN A 248 -9.24 26.14 -0.46
C ASN A 248 -9.38 25.13 -1.62
N MET A 249 -10.61 24.65 -1.86
CA MET A 249 -10.91 23.63 -2.88
C MET A 249 -10.46 24.00 -4.30
N MET A 250 -10.49 25.29 -4.67
CA MET A 250 -10.02 25.79 -5.96
C MET A 250 -8.52 26.15 -5.99
N GLY A 251 -7.79 25.85 -4.91
CA GLY A 251 -6.35 26.07 -4.76
C GLY A 251 -5.60 24.80 -4.36
N GLU A 252 -4.44 24.97 -3.72
CA GLU A 252 -3.49 23.87 -3.45
C GLU A 252 -4.03 22.81 -2.47
N ASP A 253 -4.91 23.19 -1.54
CA ASP A 253 -5.59 22.26 -0.62
C ASP A 253 -6.43 21.25 -1.42
N GLY A 254 -7.35 21.74 -2.26
CA GLY A 254 -8.18 20.91 -3.13
C GLY A 254 -7.40 20.22 -4.24
N GLN A 255 -6.31 20.82 -4.76
CA GLN A 255 -5.41 20.14 -5.70
C GLN A 255 -4.76 18.91 -5.03
N THR A 256 -4.30 19.04 -3.79
CA THR A 256 -3.66 17.94 -3.04
C THR A 256 -4.69 16.85 -2.73
N LEU A 257 -5.88 17.21 -2.26
CA LEU A 257 -6.99 16.28 -2.02
C LEU A 257 -7.39 15.53 -3.31
N CYS A 258 -7.56 16.24 -4.43
CA CYS A 258 -7.84 15.66 -5.75
C CYS A 258 -6.69 14.81 -6.33
N ALA A 259 -5.47 14.94 -5.82
CA ALA A 259 -4.34 14.11 -6.24
C ALA A 259 -4.21 12.84 -5.40
N PHE A 260 -4.21 12.95 -4.07
CA PHE A 260 -4.14 11.78 -3.17
C PHE A 260 -5.39 10.92 -3.24
N MET A 261 -6.55 11.47 -2.89
CA MET A 261 -7.79 10.71 -2.72
C MET A 261 -8.45 10.29 -4.04
N PHE A 262 -8.12 10.95 -5.16
CA PHE A 262 -8.83 10.79 -6.44
C PHE A 262 -7.94 10.63 -7.69
N GLY A 263 -6.60 10.69 -7.58
CA GLY A 263 -5.67 10.54 -8.72
C GLY A 263 -5.92 11.48 -9.91
N SER A 264 -6.66 12.58 -9.69
CA SER A 264 -7.23 13.46 -10.73
C SER A 264 -6.40 14.71 -10.97
N CYS A 265 -5.73 15.21 -9.92
CA CYS A 265 -4.72 16.24 -9.99
C CYS A 265 -3.29 15.67 -10.02
N MET A 266 -2.35 16.46 -10.53
CA MET A 266 -0.93 16.27 -10.21
C MET A 266 -0.64 16.90 -8.84
N LEU A 267 0.32 16.36 -8.10
CA LEU A 267 0.72 16.95 -6.82
C LEU A 267 1.24 18.39 -6.99
N ALA A 268 0.96 19.23 -6.00
CA ALA A 268 1.66 20.49 -5.83
C ALA A 268 3.11 20.23 -5.42
N ALA A 269 4.02 21.16 -5.74
CA ALA A 269 5.37 21.11 -5.21
C ALA A 269 5.37 21.65 -3.76
N PRO A 270 6.05 20.98 -2.80
CA PRO A 270 6.20 21.44 -1.43
C PRO A 270 6.58 22.92 -1.31
N PRO A 271 6.15 23.60 -0.24
CA PRO A 271 6.53 24.97 0.03
C PRO A 271 8.05 25.09 0.18
N LYS A 272 8.63 26.16 -0.34
CA LYS A 272 10.07 26.41 -0.16
C LYS A 272 10.39 26.67 1.31
N LEU A 273 11.19 25.80 1.90
CA LEU A 273 11.62 25.89 3.29
C LEU A 273 12.73 26.93 3.46
N ASP A 274 12.54 27.85 4.40
CA ASP A 274 13.60 28.75 4.90
C ASP A 274 14.33 28.04 6.04
N MET A 275 15.48 27.46 5.71
CA MET A 275 16.24 26.59 6.61
C MET A 275 16.80 27.33 7.84
N ASP A 276 17.14 28.61 7.69
CA ASP A 276 17.64 29.44 8.80
C ASP A 276 16.48 29.84 9.73
N ALA A 277 15.32 30.22 9.19
CA ALA A 277 14.12 30.47 10.00
C ALA A 277 13.56 29.19 10.64
N LEU A 278 13.74 28.03 9.99
CA LEU A 278 13.34 26.72 10.50
C LEU A 278 14.22 26.31 11.69
N PHE A 279 15.53 26.20 11.50
CA PHE A 279 16.48 25.74 12.53
C PHE A 279 17.02 26.86 13.43
N ARG A 280 16.30 27.97 13.58
CA ARG A 280 16.64 29.09 14.49
C ARG A 280 18.06 29.68 14.25
N GLY A 281 18.53 29.67 13.00
CA GLY A 281 19.88 30.08 12.59
C GLY A 281 20.99 29.04 12.88
N LYS A 282 20.65 27.87 13.44
CA LYS A 282 21.57 26.75 13.67
C LYS A 282 21.55 25.75 12.50
N THR A 283 21.66 26.23 11.26
CA THR A 283 21.67 25.39 10.03
C THR A 283 22.92 24.51 9.88
N THR A 284 24.03 24.86 10.54
CA THR A 284 25.27 24.06 10.51
C THR A 284 25.13 22.80 11.38
N LYS A 285 25.38 21.63 10.79
CA LYS A 285 25.39 20.34 11.50
C LYS A 285 26.65 20.19 12.39
N PRO A 286 26.58 19.44 13.50
CA PRO A 286 27.77 18.99 14.22
C PRO A 286 28.71 18.16 13.31
N ALA A 287 29.95 17.96 13.77
CA ALA A 287 30.87 17.02 13.11
C ALA A 287 30.30 15.59 13.19
N PRO A 288 30.39 14.77 12.12
CA PRO A 288 29.94 13.38 12.14
C PRO A 288 30.54 12.56 13.29
N ARG A 289 29.71 11.77 13.96
CA ARG A 289 30.19 10.83 14.99
C ARG A 289 31.12 9.77 14.40
N THR A 290 32.13 9.38 15.17
CA THR A 290 32.91 8.18 14.87
C THR A 290 32.18 6.96 15.41
N MET A 291 31.56 6.18 14.51
CA MET A 291 30.97 4.89 14.87
C MET A 291 32.07 3.91 15.30
N SER A 292 31.77 3.02 16.26
CA SER A 292 32.70 2.01 16.75
C SER A 292 31.92 0.76 17.21
N PRO A 293 32.56 -0.42 17.28
CA PRO A 293 31.96 -1.61 17.87
C PRO A 293 31.58 -1.41 19.35
N CYS A 294 30.41 -1.89 19.74
CA CYS A 294 30.01 -1.94 21.15
C CYS A 294 30.95 -2.84 21.95
N THR A 295 31.43 -2.33 23.09
CA THR A 295 32.39 -2.99 23.99
C THR A 295 31.79 -3.40 25.34
N LYS A 296 30.49 -3.16 25.52
CA LYS A 296 29.71 -3.45 26.73
C LYS A 296 28.64 -4.51 26.42
N GLU A 297 27.97 -4.99 27.47
CA GLU A 297 26.74 -5.75 27.30
C GLU A 297 25.66 -4.83 26.70
N PRO A 298 25.00 -5.19 25.58
CA PRO A 298 23.95 -4.38 24.99
C PRO A 298 22.72 -4.24 25.89
N LEU A 299 22.10 -3.06 25.86
CA LEU A 299 20.74 -2.88 26.37
C LEU A 299 19.78 -3.69 25.51
N LYS A 300 18.74 -4.24 26.15
CA LYS A 300 17.67 -5.00 25.49
C LYS A 300 16.41 -4.15 25.52
N VAL A 301 15.84 -3.87 24.36
CA VAL A 301 14.65 -2.99 24.23
C VAL A 301 13.58 -3.72 23.44
N LEU A 302 12.40 -3.90 24.04
CA LEU A 302 11.24 -4.52 23.38
C LEU A 302 10.59 -3.55 22.39
N HIS A 303 10.10 -4.06 21.26
CA HIS A 303 9.26 -3.31 20.33
C HIS A 303 8.01 -4.13 19.96
N VAL A 304 6.85 -3.50 20.12
CA VAL A 304 5.52 -4.01 19.77
C VAL A 304 4.80 -2.91 18.99
N SER A 305 3.96 -3.27 18.02
CA SER A 305 3.18 -2.32 17.24
C SER A 305 1.93 -2.98 16.66
N ASP A 306 0.96 -2.19 16.23
CA ASP A 306 -0.20 -2.62 15.44
C ASP A 306 -0.87 -3.82 16.12
N TYR A 307 -1.29 -3.56 17.35
CA TYR A 307 -1.83 -4.54 18.27
C TYR A 307 -3.24 -4.95 17.86
N HIS A 308 -4.07 -3.99 17.42
CA HIS A 308 -5.49 -4.13 17.06
C HIS A 308 -6.18 -5.25 17.83
N MET A 309 -6.39 -5.01 19.13
CA MET A 309 -7.27 -5.86 19.93
C MET A 309 -8.64 -5.89 19.26
N ASP A 310 -9.26 -7.07 19.22
CA ASP A 310 -10.67 -7.20 18.85
C ASP A 310 -11.48 -7.70 20.05
N MET A 311 -12.00 -6.76 20.83
CA MET A 311 -12.89 -7.02 21.97
C MET A 311 -14.29 -7.53 21.54
N ARG A 312 -14.59 -7.58 20.22
CA ARG A 312 -15.79 -8.18 19.64
C ARG A 312 -15.51 -9.51 18.93
N TYR A 313 -14.29 -10.04 18.99
CA TYR A 313 -13.91 -11.33 18.39
C TYR A 313 -14.73 -12.50 18.96
N VAL A 314 -15.23 -13.37 18.09
CA VAL A 314 -16.08 -14.53 18.45
C VAL A 314 -15.46 -15.82 17.94
N VAL A 315 -14.91 -16.61 18.86
CA VAL A 315 -14.44 -17.98 18.58
C VAL A 315 -15.58 -18.83 17.99
N GLY A 316 -15.33 -19.43 16.83
CA GLY A 316 -16.32 -20.18 16.05
C GLY A 316 -17.19 -19.36 15.07
N ALA A 317 -17.03 -18.03 14.99
CA ALA A 317 -17.59 -17.23 13.90
C ALA A 317 -16.88 -17.50 12.56
N GLU A 318 -17.37 -16.92 11.46
CA GLU A 318 -16.74 -17.05 10.14
C GLU A 318 -15.41 -16.31 10.08
N ALA A 319 -14.34 -17.02 9.70
CA ALA A 319 -13.00 -16.48 9.50
C ALA A 319 -12.58 -16.44 8.01
N ASP A 320 -13.34 -17.07 7.10
CA ASP A 320 -13.23 -16.90 5.64
C ASP A 320 -14.44 -16.10 5.13
N CYS A 321 -14.51 -14.81 5.46
CA CYS A 321 -15.64 -13.94 5.09
C CYS A 321 -15.31 -13.06 3.88
N ASP A 322 -16.35 -12.61 3.17
CA ASP A 322 -16.24 -11.69 2.03
C ASP A 322 -16.38 -10.20 2.45
N ASP A 323 -16.34 -9.92 3.77
CA ASP A 323 -16.32 -8.58 4.39
C ASP A 323 -14.88 -8.11 4.69
N VAL A 324 -14.70 -6.85 5.11
CA VAL A 324 -13.37 -6.27 5.41
C VAL A 324 -12.73 -6.82 6.69
N LEU A 325 -13.52 -7.26 7.68
CA LEU A 325 -13.01 -7.85 8.93
C LEU A 325 -13.88 -9.06 9.31
N CYS A 326 -13.23 -10.22 9.52
CA CYS A 326 -13.90 -11.48 9.85
C CYS A 326 -13.83 -11.80 11.37
N CYS A 327 -14.08 -13.07 11.74
CA CYS A 327 -14.10 -13.59 13.12
C CYS A 327 -15.12 -12.95 14.07
N ARG A 328 -16.13 -12.27 13.53
CA ARG A 328 -17.14 -11.53 14.30
C ARG A 328 -18.56 -11.95 13.97
N VAL A 329 -19.48 -11.62 14.86
CA VAL A 329 -20.93 -11.67 14.58
C VAL A 329 -21.46 -10.24 14.61
N MET A 330 -21.53 -9.62 13.43
CA MET A 330 -22.05 -8.28 13.22
C MET A 330 -23.59 -8.29 13.31
N PRO A 331 -24.25 -7.15 13.59
CA PRO A 331 -25.72 -7.06 13.67
C PRO A 331 -26.47 -7.46 12.39
N TYR A 332 -25.76 -7.57 11.26
CA TYR A 332 -26.25 -7.98 9.94
C TYR A 332 -25.68 -9.32 9.45
N THR A 333 -24.84 -10.01 10.24
CA THR A 333 -24.31 -11.33 9.88
C THR A 333 -25.43 -12.35 9.70
N ASN A 334 -25.50 -12.99 8.54
CA ASN A 334 -26.51 -13.99 8.25
C ASN A 334 -26.16 -15.34 8.90
N VAL A 335 -26.52 -15.50 10.18
CA VAL A 335 -26.33 -16.74 10.98
C VAL A 335 -27.05 -17.99 10.44
N SER A 336 -27.75 -17.90 9.30
CA SER A 336 -28.27 -19.08 8.57
C SER A 336 -27.29 -19.62 7.52
N VAL A 337 -26.21 -18.89 7.22
CA VAL A 337 -25.11 -19.38 6.38
C VAL A 337 -24.21 -20.28 7.23
N PRO A 338 -23.88 -21.51 6.78
CA PRO A 338 -22.91 -22.35 7.48
C PRO A 338 -21.52 -21.73 7.42
N VAL A 339 -20.83 -21.67 8.57
CA VAL A 339 -19.43 -21.23 8.67
C VAL A 339 -18.53 -22.14 7.81
N LYS A 340 -17.74 -21.55 6.92
CA LYS A 340 -16.72 -22.21 6.10
C LYS A 340 -15.49 -22.54 6.95
N GLN A 341 -14.96 -21.54 7.65
CA GLN A 341 -13.79 -21.67 8.52
C GLN A 341 -14.10 -21.05 9.89
N PRO A 342 -14.11 -21.84 10.98
CA PRO A 342 -14.32 -21.29 12.32
C PRO A 342 -13.13 -20.45 12.77
N ALA A 343 -13.43 -19.32 13.39
CA ALA A 343 -12.49 -18.48 14.12
C ALA A 343 -11.88 -19.23 15.32
N SER A 344 -10.55 -19.17 15.46
CA SER A 344 -9.78 -19.85 16.51
C SER A 344 -9.73 -19.03 17.81
N LEU A 345 -9.44 -19.66 18.94
CA LEU A 345 -9.06 -18.97 20.17
C LEU A 345 -7.85 -18.02 19.99
N PHE A 346 -6.98 -18.29 19.01
CA PHE A 346 -5.70 -17.61 18.81
C PHE A 346 -5.56 -16.89 17.45
N GLY A 347 -6.67 -16.56 16.79
CA GLY A 347 -6.68 -15.67 15.61
C GLY A 347 -6.71 -16.38 14.25
N ASN A 348 -6.99 -15.63 13.18
CA ASN A 348 -7.05 -16.11 11.80
C ASN A 348 -6.64 -14.98 10.84
N TYR A 349 -6.11 -15.35 9.66
CA TYR A 349 -5.54 -14.44 8.66
C TYR A 349 -6.45 -13.29 8.14
N LEU A 350 -7.78 -13.34 8.30
CA LEU A 350 -8.69 -12.25 7.90
C LEU A 350 -9.27 -11.45 9.09
N CYS A 351 -8.62 -11.56 10.24
CA CYS A 351 -9.14 -11.08 11.52
C CYS A 351 -8.09 -10.29 12.30
N ASP A 352 -8.57 -9.46 13.24
CA ASP A 352 -7.75 -8.77 14.22
C ASP A 352 -7.43 -9.65 15.44
N THR A 353 -6.62 -9.12 16.37
CA THR A 353 -6.03 -9.85 17.48
C THR A 353 -7.07 -10.22 18.54
N PRO A 354 -7.43 -11.50 18.74
CA PRO A 354 -8.18 -11.89 19.93
C PRO A 354 -7.27 -11.81 21.17
N GLU A 355 -7.86 -11.49 22.32
CA GLU A 355 -7.12 -11.32 23.58
C GLU A 355 -6.09 -12.43 23.89
N PRO A 356 -6.40 -13.74 23.70
CA PRO A 356 -5.44 -14.81 23.99
C PRO A 356 -4.17 -14.77 23.14
N LEU A 357 -4.25 -14.27 21.89
CA LEU A 357 -3.11 -14.04 21.00
C LEU A 357 -2.32 -12.81 21.45
N GLY A 358 -2.99 -11.66 21.61
CA GLY A 358 -2.33 -10.41 21.99
C GLY A 358 -1.63 -10.47 23.34
N THR A 359 -2.24 -11.13 24.33
CA THR A 359 -1.63 -11.38 25.64
C THR A 359 -0.54 -12.45 25.60
N SER A 360 -0.49 -13.30 24.55
CA SER A 360 0.55 -14.33 24.42
C SER A 360 1.94 -13.74 24.14
N VAL A 361 2.03 -12.56 23.52
CA VAL A 361 3.29 -11.84 23.29
C VAL A 361 4.06 -11.74 24.62
N PHE A 362 3.46 -11.09 25.62
CA PHE A 362 4.11 -10.84 26.90
C PHE A 362 4.33 -12.11 27.73
N ARG A 363 3.46 -13.13 27.60
CA ARG A 363 3.70 -14.44 28.23
C ARG A 363 4.91 -15.15 27.62
N ASN A 364 5.18 -14.97 26.33
CA ASN A 364 6.19 -15.74 25.60
C ASN A 364 7.53 -15.02 25.43
N VAL A 365 7.59 -13.67 25.46
CA VAL A 365 8.87 -12.91 25.35
C VAL A 365 9.99 -13.50 26.23
N PRO A 366 9.80 -13.76 27.55
CA PRO A 366 10.86 -14.38 28.35
C PRO A 366 11.19 -15.82 27.93
N LYS A 367 10.17 -16.61 27.54
CA LYS A 367 10.34 -18.02 27.16
C LYS A 367 11.17 -18.19 25.89
N VAL A 368 10.96 -17.33 24.89
CA VAL A 368 11.54 -17.48 23.54
C VAL A 368 12.80 -16.66 23.31
N THR A 369 12.96 -15.53 24.02
CA THR A 369 14.23 -14.78 24.02
C THR A 369 15.25 -15.36 25.01
N GLY A 370 14.79 -16.02 26.07
CA GLY A 370 15.63 -16.53 27.16
C GLY A 370 16.06 -15.48 28.18
N PHE A 371 15.55 -14.24 28.07
CA PHE A 371 15.82 -13.15 29.01
C PHE A 371 14.68 -12.97 30.02
N GLU A 372 15.02 -12.69 31.28
CA GLU A 372 14.03 -12.25 32.27
C GLU A 372 13.57 -10.82 31.99
N TRP A 373 12.34 -10.46 32.38
CA TRP A 373 11.83 -9.09 32.17
C TRP A 373 12.74 -8.00 32.76
N SER A 374 13.43 -8.30 33.87
CA SER A 374 14.40 -7.39 34.49
C SER A 374 15.70 -7.15 33.70
N GLU A 375 15.90 -7.83 32.56
CA GLU A 375 17.02 -7.60 31.65
C GLU A 375 16.68 -6.63 30.50
N PHE A 376 15.40 -6.32 30.30
CA PHE A 376 14.96 -5.29 29.37
C PHE A 376 15.01 -3.91 30.04
N SER A 377 15.69 -2.95 29.41
CA SER A 377 15.82 -1.57 29.91
C SER A 377 14.49 -0.82 29.85
N PHE A 378 13.80 -0.95 28.72
CA PHE A 378 12.48 -0.40 28.45
C PHE A 378 11.84 -1.11 27.25
N GLY A 379 10.59 -0.79 26.95
CA GLY A 379 9.95 -1.09 25.67
C GLY A 379 9.53 0.18 24.94
N ILE A 380 9.32 0.08 23.64
CA ILE A 380 8.62 1.08 22.81
C ILE A 380 7.38 0.44 22.17
N PHE A 381 6.33 1.24 22.00
CA PHE A 381 5.09 0.83 21.34
C PHE A 381 4.65 1.86 20.30
N THR A 382 4.53 1.46 19.03
CA THR A 382 4.29 2.39 17.90
C THR A 382 2.84 2.49 17.42
N GLY A 383 1.87 2.35 18.33
CA GLY A 383 0.47 2.70 18.08
C GLY A 383 -0.39 1.56 17.52
N ASP A 384 -1.67 1.90 17.32
CA ASP A 384 -2.77 1.08 16.80
C ASP A 384 -3.20 -0.09 17.68
N LEU A 385 -4.18 0.20 18.54
CA LEU A 385 -4.75 -0.70 19.54
C LEU A 385 -6.17 -1.16 19.18
N VAL A 386 -6.88 -0.41 18.33
CA VAL A 386 -8.32 -0.57 18.03
C VAL A 386 -8.52 -1.35 16.73
N SER A 387 -9.50 -2.26 16.70
CA SER A 387 -9.79 -3.11 15.54
C SER A 387 -10.25 -2.36 14.27
N HIS A 388 -10.23 -3.04 13.13
CA HIS A 388 -10.53 -2.50 11.80
C HIS A 388 -12.04 -2.34 11.50
N ASP A 389 -12.92 -2.34 12.49
CA ASP A 389 -14.37 -2.22 12.32
C ASP A 389 -14.86 -0.76 12.26
N LEU A 390 -14.15 0.06 11.47
CA LEU A 390 -14.26 1.52 11.36
C LEU A 390 -15.68 2.10 11.24
N TRP A 391 -16.65 1.30 10.80
CA TRP A 391 -18.05 1.66 10.61
C TRP A 391 -18.97 1.37 11.82
N GLU A 392 -18.55 0.54 12.78
CA GLU A 392 -19.29 0.23 14.01
C GLU A 392 -18.56 0.74 15.28
N LEU A 393 -17.51 1.56 15.12
CA LEU A 393 -16.79 2.21 16.22
C LEU A 393 -17.66 3.23 16.98
N THR A 394 -17.33 3.43 18.26
CA THR A 394 -17.84 4.52 19.11
C THR A 394 -16.72 5.01 20.04
N GLU A 395 -16.79 6.25 20.55
CA GLU A 395 -15.78 6.80 21.49
C GLU A 395 -15.51 5.85 22.67
N ALA A 396 -16.55 5.26 23.26
CA ALA A 396 -16.44 4.33 24.38
C ALA A 396 -15.79 2.99 23.99
N TYR A 397 -15.97 2.53 22.75
CA TYR A 397 -15.32 1.32 22.25
C TYR A 397 -13.83 1.55 22.00
N VAL A 398 -13.48 2.67 21.35
CA VAL A 398 -12.10 3.12 21.15
C VAL A 398 -11.37 3.25 22.49
N GLU A 399 -11.97 3.93 23.46
CA GLU A 399 -11.41 4.04 24.83
C GLU A 399 -11.26 2.67 25.51
N ALA A 400 -12.23 1.75 25.36
CA ALA A 400 -12.17 0.42 25.94
C ALA A 400 -11.02 -0.44 25.36
N GLU A 401 -10.85 -0.48 24.03
CA GLU A 401 -9.79 -1.27 23.40
C GLU A 401 -8.40 -0.71 23.72
N MET A 402 -8.25 0.62 23.73
CA MET A 402 -6.99 1.27 24.11
C MET A 402 -6.64 1.02 25.58
N LEU A 403 -7.55 1.30 26.52
CA LEU A 403 -7.28 1.13 27.96
C LEU A 403 -7.11 -0.34 28.37
N GLY A 404 -7.89 -1.24 27.78
CA GLY A 404 -7.75 -2.68 27.95
C GLY A 404 -6.41 -3.19 27.44
N SER A 405 -5.98 -2.74 26.26
CA SER A 405 -4.68 -3.11 25.70
C SER A 405 -3.51 -2.60 26.54
N TYR A 406 -3.55 -1.35 27.03
CA TYR A 406 -2.52 -0.87 27.96
C TYR A 406 -2.50 -1.67 29.27
N GLN A 407 -3.64 -2.15 29.77
CA GLN A 407 -3.70 -3.05 30.93
C GLN A 407 -3.04 -4.40 30.63
N HIS A 408 -3.29 -5.01 29.46
CA HIS A 408 -2.60 -6.23 29.02
C HIS A 408 -1.08 -6.07 28.97
N PHE A 409 -0.60 -4.91 28.49
CA PHE A 409 0.82 -4.59 28.44
C PHE A 409 1.37 -4.46 29.87
N PHE A 410 0.71 -3.69 30.74
CA PHE A 410 1.15 -3.47 32.12
C PHE A 410 1.26 -4.77 32.94
N ASP A 411 0.25 -5.64 32.86
CA ASP A 411 0.27 -6.95 33.55
C ASP A 411 1.29 -7.92 32.93
N GLY A 412 1.53 -7.81 31.62
CA GLY A 412 2.44 -8.67 30.87
C GLY A 412 3.93 -8.34 31.03
N LEU A 413 4.28 -7.06 31.07
CA LEU A 413 5.67 -6.55 30.97
C LEU A 413 6.55 -6.74 32.22
N GLY A 414 6.04 -7.38 33.29
CA GLY A 414 6.82 -7.67 34.49
C GLY A 414 7.37 -6.44 35.26
N GLY A 415 6.88 -5.24 34.94
CA GLY A 415 7.38 -3.96 35.49
C GLY A 415 8.34 -3.19 34.57
N VAL A 416 8.61 -3.65 33.35
CA VAL A 416 9.36 -2.89 32.34
C VAL A 416 8.58 -1.64 31.92
N LYS A 417 9.27 -0.50 31.84
CA LYS A 417 8.68 0.77 31.43
C LYS A 417 8.47 0.78 29.91
N MET A 418 7.23 0.98 29.45
CA MET A 418 6.89 1.14 28.04
C MET A 418 6.87 2.63 27.66
N TYR A 419 7.28 2.97 26.43
CA TYR A 419 7.09 4.29 25.83
C TYR A 419 6.20 4.18 24.59
N PRO A 420 4.90 4.47 24.72
CA PRO A 420 3.94 4.38 23.62
C PRO A 420 3.86 5.68 22.79
N THR A 421 3.42 5.57 21.54
CA THR A 421 2.81 6.65 20.77
C THR A 421 1.40 6.22 20.35
N LEU A 422 0.60 7.17 19.85
CA LEU A 422 -0.67 6.90 19.18
C LEU A 422 -0.43 6.53 17.71
N GLY A 423 -1.29 5.67 17.18
CA GLY A 423 -1.47 5.43 15.74
C GLY A 423 -2.85 5.89 15.23
N ASN A 424 -3.12 5.68 13.94
CA ASN A 424 -4.33 6.25 13.33
C ASN A 424 -5.62 5.54 13.73
N HIS A 425 -5.60 4.29 14.19
CA HIS A 425 -6.75 3.63 14.82
C HIS A 425 -6.99 4.07 16.27
N ASP A 426 -6.01 4.71 16.92
CA ASP A 426 -6.10 5.19 18.30
C ASP A 426 -6.90 6.52 18.44
N THR A 427 -7.78 6.85 17.49
CA THR A 427 -8.54 8.12 17.43
C THR A 427 -10.01 7.91 17.06
N PHE A 428 -10.87 8.89 17.35
CA PHE A 428 -12.31 8.83 16.99
C PHE A 428 -12.83 10.17 16.45
N PRO A 429 -13.24 10.27 15.16
CA PRO A 429 -13.15 9.25 14.12
C PRO A 429 -11.71 8.76 13.88
N GLN A 430 -11.57 7.51 13.43
CA GLN A 430 -10.28 6.92 13.06
C GLN A 430 -9.55 7.82 12.04
N ALA A 431 -8.27 8.07 12.29
CA ALA A 431 -7.36 8.98 11.60
C ALA A 431 -7.69 10.49 11.64
N PHE A 432 -8.72 10.96 12.36
CA PHE A 432 -9.19 12.36 12.28
C PHE A 432 -8.53 13.28 13.33
N THR A 433 -7.21 13.21 13.47
CA THR A 433 -6.46 14.10 14.38
C THR A 433 -6.48 15.55 13.88
N SER A 434 -7.12 16.45 14.66
CA SER A 434 -7.07 17.90 14.41
C SER A 434 -5.84 18.56 15.06
N SER A 435 -5.72 19.90 15.00
CA SER A 435 -4.64 20.62 15.71
C SER A 435 -5.11 21.98 16.24
N PRO A 436 -4.49 22.52 17.33
CA PRO A 436 -4.97 23.73 18.00
C PRO A 436 -5.03 24.97 17.09
N ASN A 437 -4.18 25.03 16.07
CA ASN A 437 -4.15 26.13 15.09
C ASN A 437 -5.39 26.19 14.17
N LEU A 438 -6.22 25.13 14.15
CA LEU A 438 -7.45 25.07 13.35
C LEU A 438 -8.70 25.54 14.12
N ASN A 439 -8.60 25.79 15.43
CA ASN A 439 -9.75 26.15 16.29
C ASN A 439 -10.44 27.48 15.90
N ASP A 440 -9.72 28.42 15.27
CA ASP A 440 -10.29 29.67 14.72
C ASP A 440 -10.86 29.52 13.29
N VAL A 441 -10.64 28.35 12.65
CA VAL A 441 -10.99 28.08 11.24
C VAL A 441 -12.18 27.12 11.15
N LEU A 442 -12.23 26.13 12.04
CA LEU A 442 -13.29 25.15 12.16
C LEU A 442 -14.50 25.73 12.92
N PRO A 443 -15.73 25.28 12.62
CA PRO A 443 -16.90 25.60 13.40
C PRO A 443 -16.93 24.77 14.70
N PHE A 444 -17.51 25.34 15.77
CA PHE A 444 -17.54 24.74 17.12
C PHE A 444 -18.17 23.33 17.20
N ASN A 445 -18.97 22.91 16.21
CA ASN A 445 -19.55 21.56 16.11
C ASN A 445 -18.66 20.55 15.38
N ALA A 446 -17.84 20.97 14.40
CA ALA A 446 -16.88 20.10 13.70
C ALA A 446 -15.55 20.05 14.47
N SER A 447 -15.67 19.72 15.75
CA SER A 447 -14.64 19.92 16.77
C SER A 447 -14.46 18.64 17.58
N TYR A 448 -14.30 17.49 16.91
CA TYR A 448 -13.74 16.30 17.54
C TYR A 448 -12.30 16.54 18.06
N SER A 449 -11.66 17.69 17.76
CA SER A 449 -10.53 18.23 18.53
C SER A 449 -10.78 18.27 20.05
N VAL A 450 -12.02 18.46 20.51
CA VAL A 450 -12.38 18.40 21.95
C VAL A 450 -12.42 16.96 22.47
N GLN A 451 -12.71 15.99 21.60
CA GLN A 451 -12.63 14.56 21.92
C GLN A 451 -11.17 14.09 21.89
N GLU A 452 -10.33 14.57 20.95
CA GLU A 452 -8.88 14.40 20.97
C GLU A 452 -8.24 15.00 22.24
N GLU A 453 -8.60 16.23 22.64
CA GLU A 453 -8.15 16.80 23.93
C GLU A 453 -8.57 15.93 25.13
N THR A 454 -9.73 15.28 25.07
CA THR A 454 -10.24 14.38 26.12
C THR A 454 -9.53 13.02 26.10
N LEU A 455 -9.26 12.48 24.92
CA LEU A 455 -8.46 11.28 24.67
C LEU A 455 -7.02 11.46 25.16
N TYR A 456 -6.37 12.58 24.83
CA TYR A 456 -5.03 12.91 25.28
C TYR A 456 -4.94 13.00 26.81
N GLN A 457 -6.00 13.48 27.48
CA GLN A 457 -6.11 13.42 28.94
C GLN A 457 -6.27 11.99 29.47
N LYS A 458 -7.10 11.15 28.82
CA LYS A 458 -7.30 9.73 29.18
C LYS A 458 -6.00 8.92 29.05
N VAL A 459 -5.32 8.97 27.90
CA VAL A 459 -4.07 8.22 27.67
C VAL A 459 -2.91 8.74 28.52
N ALA A 460 -2.79 10.06 28.72
CA ALA A 460 -1.81 10.63 29.64
C ALA A 460 -2.01 10.12 31.07
N ALA A 461 -3.26 10.10 31.56
CA ALA A 461 -3.58 9.57 32.89
C ALA A 461 -3.27 8.08 33.00
N ALA A 462 -3.55 7.28 31.96
CA ALA A 462 -3.24 5.86 31.92
C ALA A 462 -1.72 5.62 31.95
N TRP A 463 -0.95 6.22 31.04
CA TRP A 463 0.51 6.06 30.96
C TRP A 463 1.22 6.60 32.23
N GLN A 464 0.70 7.66 32.85
CA GLN A 464 1.17 8.11 34.16
C GLN A 464 0.86 7.09 35.27
N ASN A 465 -0.35 6.52 35.32
CA ASN A 465 -0.75 5.54 36.33
C ASN A 465 0.09 4.25 36.25
N TYR A 466 0.39 3.78 35.03
CA TYR A 466 1.24 2.61 34.80
C TYR A 466 2.74 2.87 35.05
N GLY A 467 3.13 4.11 35.40
CA GLY A 467 4.53 4.51 35.61
C GLY A 467 5.35 4.63 34.32
N TRP A 468 4.69 4.56 33.16
CA TRP A 468 5.29 4.70 31.83
C TRP A 468 5.70 6.13 31.51
N LEU A 469 5.08 7.12 32.15
CA LEU A 469 5.52 8.52 32.11
C LEU A 469 5.46 9.15 33.51
N ASN A 470 6.36 10.10 33.78
CA ASN A 470 6.23 10.95 34.96
C ASN A 470 5.17 12.04 34.73
N ALA A 471 4.69 12.69 35.79
CA ALA A 471 3.58 13.63 35.71
C ALA A 471 3.83 14.84 34.79
N SER A 472 5.10 15.25 34.56
CA SER A 472 5.43 16.31 33.60
C SER A 472 5.42 15.80 32.16
N GLU A 473 5.96 14.59 31.92
CA GLU A 473 5.95 13.93 30.61
C GLU A 473 4.50 13.65 30.15
N ALA A 474 3.66 13.13 31.04
CA ALA A 474 2.26 12.85 30.76
C ALA A 474 1.44 14.13 30.52
N GLN A 475 1.68 15.20 31.29
CA GLN A 475 0.96 16.47 31.10
C GLN A 475 1.29 17.15 29.77
N GLU A 476 2.45 16.87 29.16
CA GLU A 476 2.86 17.38 27.85
C GLU A 476 1.92 16.92 26.72
N ILE A 477 1.45 15.66 26.77
CA ILE A 477 0.53 15.05 25.80
C ILE A 477 -0.75 15.86 25.66
N ALA A 478 -1.39 16.15 26.79
CA ALA A 478 -2.64 16.91 26.83
C ALA A 478 -2.42 18.43 26.62
N SER A 479 -1.34 18.99 27.17
CA SER A 479 -1.08 20.45 27.09
C SER A 479 -0.45 20.93 25.77
N SER A 480 0.10 20.02 24.97
CA SER A 480 0.50 20.31 23.58
C SER A 480 -0.70 20.44 22.63
N GLY A 481 -1.83 19.80 22.97
CA GLY A 481 -2.99 19.67 22.07
C GLY A 481 -2.68 18.85 20.81
N LEU A 482 -1.62 18.04 20.82
CA LEU A 482 -1.11 17.29 19.66
C LEU A 482 -0.76 15.82 19.99
N GLY A 483 -0.99 15.35 21.23
CA GLY A 483 -0.67 13.97 21.63
C GLY A 483 0.83 13.66 21.76
N ILE A 484 1.70 14.68 21.70
CA ILE A 484 3.17 14.52 21.68
C ILE A 484 3.79 14.67 23.07
N TYR A 485 4.95 14.02 23.28
CA TYR A 485 5.74 14.20 24.50
C TYR A 485 7.24 13.95 24.30
N ARG A 486 8.08 14.54 25.17
CA ARG A 486 9.52 14.23 25.31
C ARG A 486 9.80 13.61 26.69
N ALA A 487 10.19 12.33 26.70
CA ALA A 487 10.56 11.59 27.91
C ALA A 487 12.07 11.29 28.00
N VAL A 488 12.54 10.89 29.18
CA VAL A 488 13.95 10.46 29.40
C VAL A 488 13.99 9.09 30.09
N THR A 489 14.83 8.17 29.57
CA THR A 489 15.01 6.82 30.13
C THR A 489 15.94 6.80 31.34
N ALA A 490 16.00 5.67 32.05
CA ALA A 490 16.91 5.50 33.20
C ALA A 490 18.39 5.57 32.78
N GLU A 491 18.68 5.25 31.52
CA GLU A 491 19.98 5.30 30.86
C GLU A 491 20.31 6.69 30.30
N ALA A 492 19.40 7.67 30.42
CA ALA A 492 19.49 9.03 29.87
C ALA A 492 19.43 9.14 28.32
N LEU A 493 18.80 8.16 27.66
CA LEU A 493 18.27 8.36 26.30
C LEU A 493 17.04 9.29 26.35
N VAL A 494 16.89 10.16 25.35
CA VAL A 494 15.67 10.95 25.15
C VAL A 494 14.75 10.22 24.16
N ILE A 495 13.50 9.99 24.56
CA ILE A 495 12.43 9.55 23.66
C ILE A 495 11.60 10.78 23.27
N ILE A 496 11.33 10.97 21.99
CA ILE A 496 10.32 11.92 21.50
C ILE A 496 9.22 11.11 20.82
N SER A 497 7.99 11.25 21.31
CA SER A 497 6.78 10.68 20.71
C SER A 497 6.10 11.72 19.85
N LEU A 498 5.76 11.36 18.61
CA LEU A 498 5.02 12.21 17.68
C LEU A 498 3.73 11.51 17.23
N ASN A 499 2.57 12.14 17.47
CA ASN A 499 1.35 11.75 16.79
C ASN A 499 1.53 12.04 15.29
N SER A 500 1.51 10.97 14.50
CA SER A 500 1.79 10.97 13.07
C SER A 500 0.57 11.24 12.20
N ASP A 501 -0.65 11.10 12.74
CA ASP A 501 -1.89 11.37 12.01
C ASP A 501 -1.92 12.79 11.44
N ILE A 502 -1.27 13.74 12.11
CA ILE A 502 -1.19 15.14 11.70
C ILE A 502 -0.60 15.36 10.30
N TRP A 503 0.06 14.35 9.72
CA TRP A 503 0.51 14.34 8.32
C TRP A 503 -0.06 13.19 7.46
N TYR A 504 -0.82 12.26 8.05
CA TYR A 504 -1.34 11.08 7.37
C TYR A 504 -2.35 11.46 6.28
N TYR A 505 -2.28 10.81 5.11
CA TYR A 505 -3.10 11.18 3.95
C TYR A 505 -4.60 10.94 4.14
N PHE A 506 -5.01 10.07 5.07
CA PHE A 506 -6.42 9.83 5.38
C PHE A 506 -6.99 10.87 6.36
N ASN A 507 -6.12 11.58 7.10
CA ASN A 507 -6.53 12.67 7.99
C ASN A 507 -6.99 13.89 7.17
N LEU A 508 -8.30 14.10 7.11
CA LEU A 508 -8.88 15.19 6.33
C LEU A 508 -8.54 16.58 6.90
N TYR A 509 -8.17 16.71 8.18
CA TYR A 509 -7.70 17.99 8.75
C TYR A 509 -6.35 18.43 8.16
N ALA A 510 -5.46 17.49 7.85
CA ALA A 510 -4.10 17.78 7.34
C ALA A 510 -4.11 18.49 5.97
N TYR A 511 -5.21 18.42 5.22
CA TYR A 511 -5.38 19.12 3.94
C TYR A 511 -5.67 20.63 4.09
N ILE A 512 -6.05 21.13 5.28
CA ILE A 512 -6.34 22.56 5.48
C ILE A 512 -5.03 23.35 5.48
N GLY A 513 -4.63 23.84 4.31
CA GLY A 513 -3.29 24.38 4.09
C GLY A 513 -2.24 23.32 3.77
N ALA A 514 -2.62 22.23 3.09
CA ALA A 514 -1.78 21.05 2.78
C ALA A 514 -0.36 21.36 2.26
N ASN A 515 -0.19 22.51 1.59
CA ASN A 515 1.07 22.94 0.97
C ASN A 515 1.72 24.15 1.68
N LYS A 516 1.41 24.37 2.96
CA LYS A 516 2.05 25.38 3.82
C LYS A 516 3.06 24.73 4.76
N VAL A 517 4.05 25.50 5.23
CA VAL A 517 5.06 25.00 6.18
C VAL A 517 4.45 24.90 7.58
N ASP A 518 4.43 23.69 8.14
CA ASP A 518 4.14 23.42 9.56
C ASP A 518 2.84 24.07 10.08
N THR A 519 1.71 23.72 9.46
CA THR A 519 0.38 24.23 9.84
C THR A 519 -0.05 23.86 11.25
N THR A 520 0.41 22.72 11.77
CA THR A 520 0.04 22.20 13.10
C THR A 520 0.98 22.68 14.20
N GLY A 521 2.25 22.99 13.88
CA GLY A 521 3.30 23.30 14.84
C GLY A 521 4.08 22.07 15.33
N THR A 522 3.69 20.86 14.95
CA THR A 522 4.34 19.59 15.35
C THR A 522 5.82 19.58 14.97
N PHE A 523 6.15 20.04 13.76
CA PHE A 523 7.54 20.05 13.29
C PHE A 523 8.37 21.09 14.03
N ARG A 524 7.78 22.24 14.40
CA ARG A 524 8.48 23.24 15.22
C ARG A 524 8.86 22.71 16.60
N ILE A 525 7.93 22.01 17.26
CA ILE A 525 8.17 21.43 18.59
C ILE A 525 9.28 20.37 18.51
N LEU A 526 9.21 19.47 17.53
CA LEU A 526 10.27 18.50 17.23
C LEU A 526 11.64 19.18 17.02
N ILE A 527 11.69 20.26 16.23
CA ILE A 527 12.94 21.02 15.99
C ILE A 527 13.47 21.64 17.27
N ASP A 528 12.63 22.30 18.08
CA ASP A 528 13.10 22.95 19.30
C ASP A 528 13.58 21.91 20.34
N TYR A 529 12.96 20.72 20.40
CA TYR A 529 13.43 19.58 21.21
C TYR A 529 14.76 19.01 20.72
N LEU A 530 14.93 18.83 19.40
CA LEU A 530 16.20 18.36 18.81
C LEU A 530 17.32 19.39 18.97
N LEU A 531 17.00 20.70 18.93
CA LEU A 531 17.95 21.78 19.20
C LEU A 531 18.35 21.88 20.68
N GLU A 532 17.48 21.48 21.61
CA GLU A 532 17.81 21.34 23.03
C GLU A 532 18.71 20.11 23.25
N ALA A 533 18.31 18.94 22.74
CA ALA A 533 19.07 17.70 22.87
C ALA A 533 20.49 17.81 22.28
N GLU A 534 20.61 18.38 21.07
CA GLU A 534 21.91 18.69 20.45
C GLU A 534 22.77 19.62 21.33
N SER A 535 22.17 20.63 21.96
CA SER A 535 22.90 21.57 22.82
C SER A 535 23.44 20.95 24.12
N LYS A 536 22.89 19.80 24.52
CA LYS A 536 23.31 19.01 25.69
C LYS A 536 24.14 17.78 25.32
N ASN A 537 24.28 17.46 24.03
CA ASN A 537 24.81 16.19 23.53
C ASN A 537 23.99 14.97 24.05
N GLU A 538 22.67 15.12 24.15
CA GLU A 538 21.73 14.02 24.43
C GLU A 538 21.55 13.16 23.16
N ALA A 539 21.37 11.84 23.33
CA ALA A 539 20.92 10.95 22.27
C ALA A 539 19.40 10.98 22.17
N VAL A 540 18.84 10.92 20.95
CA VAL A 540 17.38 10.95 20.72
C VAL A 540 16.94 9.73 19.92
N TRP A 541 15.85 9.10 20.39
CA TRP A 541 15.02 8.18 19.60
C TRP A 541 13.68 8.86 19.28
N LEU A 542 13.19 8.67 18.06
CA LEU A 542 11.87 9.14 17.62
C LEU A 542 10.93 7.93 17.53
N ILE A 543 9.77 8.01 18.18
CA ILE A 543 8.68 7.03 18.04
C ILE A 543 7.44 7.73 17.47
N GLN A 544 6.83 7.10 16.48
CA GLN A 544 5.66 7.59 15.73
C GLN A 544 5.02 6.38 15.04
N HIS A 545 3.77 6.46 14.58
CA HIS A 545 3.10 5.31 13.96
C HIS A 545 3.28 5.33 12.44
N VAL A 546 2.57 6.23 11.76
CA VAL A 546 2.60 6.42 10.30
C VAL A 546 3.96 6.97 9.87
N HIS A 547 4.56 6.32 8.87
CA HIS A 547 5.82 6.74 8.26
C HIS A 547 5.67 7.85 7.22
N VAL A 548 6.82 8.38 6.77
CA VAL A 548 6.93 9.73 6.19
C VAL A 548 7.49 9.71 4.77
N GLY A 549 6.99 8.73 4.00
CA GLY A 549 7.45 8.35 2.68
C GLY A 549 7.25 6.84 2.54
N GLY A 550 8.32 6.13 2.16
CA GLY A 550 8.55 4.72 2.51
C GLY A 550 7.58 3.62 2.06
N SER A 551 6.42 3.94 1.48
CA SER A 551 5.46 2.97 0.94
C SER A 551 5.31 3.14 -0.58
N VAL A 552 4.65 2.17 -1.21
CA VAL A 552 4.22 2.28 -2.61
C VAL A 552 3.03 3.24 -2.82
N ASP A 553 2.38 3.68 -1.73
CA ASP A 553 1.09 4.41 -1.77
C ASP A 553 1.09 5.82 -1.15
N PHE A 554 2.23 6.29 -0.60
CA PHE A 554 2.46 7.63 -0.01
C PHE A 554 1.63 7.93 1.25
N GLU A 555 2.06 7.45 2.42
CA GLU A 555 1.26 7.66 3.65
C GLU A 555 1.20 9.12 4.13
N ALA A 556 2.23 9.93 3.88
CA ALA A 556 2.35 11.28 4.42
C ALA A 556 2.30 12.40 3.36
N LEU A 557 1.64 13.52 3.69
CA LEU A 557 1.41 14.64 2.77
C LEU A 557 2.71 15.38 2.33
N PRO A 558 2.74 15.98 1.12
CA PRO A 558 3.98 16.42 0.46
C PRO A 558 4.85 17.39 1.27
N ALA A 559 4.21 18.39 1.90
CA ALA A 559 4.89 19.41 2.69
C ALA A 559 5.40 18.87 4.03
N ALA A 560 4.71 17.89 4.62
CA ALA A 560 5.10 17.24 5.86
C ALA A 560 6.32 16.33 5.64
N SER A 561 6.30 15.49 4.60
CA SER A 561 7.38 14.55 4.30
C SER A 561 8.67 15.28 3.89
N ASP A 562 8.61 16.30 3.03
CA ASP A 562 9.81 17.11 2.68
C ASP A 562 10.40 17.83 3.90
N LEU A 563 9.55 18.31 4.81
CA LEU A 563 9.96 18.98 6.05
C LEU A 563 10.57 18.01 7.07
N TYR A 564 9.96 16.85 7.30
CA TYR A 564 10.55 15.79 8.14
C TYR A 564 11.92 15.38 7.60
N TYR A 565 12.05 15.24 6.27
CA TYR A 565 13.30 14.91 5.60
C TYR A 565 14.43 15.91 5.90
N GLN A 566 14.12 17.22 5.88
CA GLN A 566 15.08 18.25 6.27
C GLN A 566 15.51 18.13 7.73
N ILE A 567 14.59 17.76 8.63
CA ILE A 567 14.87 17.58 10.06
C ILE A 567 15.79 16.37 10.24
N MET A 568 15.53 15.25 9.56
CA MET A 568 16.39 14.06 9.65
C MET A 568 17.81 14.35 9.14
N ASP A 569 17.95 14.98 7.98
CA ASP A 569 19.29 15.32 7.46
C ASP A 569 20.00 16.37 8.32
N ARG A 570 19.27 17.28 8.99
CA ARG A 570 19.86 18.23 9.94
C ARG A 570 20.32 17.56 11.24
N PHE A 571 19.54 16.62 11.79
CA PHE A 571 19.73 16.10 13.16
C PHE A 571 20.21 14.64 13.22
N ASN A 572 20.71 14.08 12.12
CA ASN A 572 21.38 12.77 12.06
C ASN A 572 22.51 12.55 13.11
N ASN A 573 23.16 13.61 13.58
CA ASN A 573 24.16 13.54 14.66
C ASN A 573 23.55 13.53 16.08
N THR A 574 22.24 13.75 16.23
CA THR A 574 21.50 13.76 17.52
C THR A 574 20.55 12.56 17.62
N ILE A 575 19.82 12.26 16.53
CA ILE A 575 18.95 11.10 16.39
C ILE A 575 19.80 9.80 16.30
N ARG A 576 19.30 8.69 16.84
CA ARG A 576 19.95 7.35 16.82
C ARG A 576 19.05 6.24 16.31
N GLY A 577 17.75 6.38 16.49
CA GLY A 577 16.73 5.44 16.04
C GLY A 577 15.44 6.19 15.72
N ILE A 578 14.71 5.69 14.73
CA ILE A 578 13.41 6.16 14.30
C ILE A 578 12.55 4.90 14.13
N PHE A 579 11.38 4.87 14.75
CA PHE A 579 10.54 3.67 14.85
C PHE A 579 9.12 4.00 14.40
N PHE A 580 8.53 3.07 13.65
CA PHE A 580 7.26 3.16 12.94
C PHE A 580 6.46 1.85 13.07
N GLY A 581 5.15 1.90 12.82
CA GLY A 581 4.28 0.74 12.63
C GLY A 581 3.57 0.84 11.26
N HIS A 582 2.25 0.74 11.28
CA HIS A 582 1.31 1.12 10.21
C HIS A 582 1.24 0.20 8.99
N THR A 583 2.37 -0.28 8.44
CA THR A 583 2.32 -1.17 7.26
C THR A 583 2.02 -2.62 7.61
N HIS A 584 2.05 -2.98 8.91
CA HIS A 584 1.90 -4.32 9.49
C HIS A 584 2.99 -5.34 9.07
N GLU A 585 3.75 -5.03 8.02
CA GLU A 585 4.81 -5.83 7.43
C GLU A 585 6.18 -5.47 8.03
N ASP A 586 7.17 -6.35 7.91
CA ASP A 586 8.52 -6.10 8.40
C ASP A 586 9.36 -5.34 7.38
N GLU A 587 9.53 -4.03 7.59
CA GLU A 587 10.16 -3.11 6.63
C GLU A 587 11.15 -2.14 7.28
N PHE A 588 11.89 -1.41 6.44
CA PHE A 588 12.78 -0.33 6.89
C PHE A 588 12.87 0.77 5.84
N GLY A 589 13.11 2.00 6.27
CA GLY A 589 13.22 3.18 5.39
C GLY A 589 14.54 3.92 5.60
N ILE A 590 15.29 4.20 4.53
CA ILE A 590 16.61 4.84 4.64
C ILE A 590 16.56 6.32 4.26
N PHE A 591 16.81 7.20 5.23
CA PHE A 591 16.92 8.65 5.01
C PHE A 591 18.30 9.01 4.46
N TYR A 592 18.38 9.98 3.54
CA TYR A 592 19.60 10.42 2.86
C TYR A 592 19.87 11.92 2.99
N ALA A 593 21.13 12.32 2.84
CA ALA A 593 21.54 13.71 2.78
C ALA A 593 21.11 14.41 1.48
N ASN A 594 21.13 15.75 1.48
CA ASN A 594 20.90 16.57 0.28
C ASN A 594 19.52 16.35 -0.36
N ASN A 595 18.47 16.21 0.47
CA ASN A 595 17.07 15.95 0.07
C ASN A 595 16.92 14.78 -0.92
N ALA A 596 17.51 13.62 -0.60
CA ALA A 596 17.49 12.39 -1.40
C ALA A 596 18.05 12.48 -2.83
N THR A 597 18.67 13.60 -3.22
CA THR A 597 19.19 13.79 -4.59
C THR A 597 20.41 12.91 -4.91
N ILE A 598 21.04 12.34 -3.89
CA ILE A 598 22.10 11.33 -3.96
C ILE A 598 21.74 10.25 -2.95
N GLN A 599 21.63 9.00 -3.41
CA GLN A 599 21.30 7.82 -2.60
C GLN A 599 22.45 6.81 -2.70
N THR A 600 23.36 6.86 -1.73
CA THR A 600 24.54 5.99 -1.60
C THR A 600 24.81 5.69 -0.12
N ALA A 601 25.64 4.69 0.17
CA ALA A 601 26.04 4.35 1.55
C ALA A 601 26.66 5.53 2.32
N GLU A 602 27.43 6.41 1.66
CA GLU A 602 28.04 7.59 2.28
C GLU A 602 27.08 8.78 2.45
N SER A 603 25.94 8.75 1.77
CA SER A 603 24.90 9.77 1.86
C SER A 603 23.70 9.32 2.68
N ALA A 604 23.62 8.05 3.09
CA ALA A 604 22.60 7.54 4.00
C ALA A 604 22.82 8.06 5.43
N VAL A 605 21.84 8.77 6.00
CA VAL A 605 21.96 9.52 7.27
C VAL A 605 21.07 9.01 8.42
N GLY A 606 20.06 8.19 8.13
CA GLY A 606 19.15 7.67 9.15
C GLY A 606 18.40 6.44 8.67
N VAL A 607 17.77 5.73 9.62
CA VAL A 607 17.00 4.50 9.37
C VAL A 607 15.71 4.56 10.18
N GLY A 608 14.58 4.46 9.49
CA GLY A 608 13.30 4.09 10.05
C GLY A 608 13.17 2.58 10.14
N TYR A 609 12.86 2.06 11.31
CA TYR A 609 12.49 0.66 11.50
C TYR A 609 10.97 0.59 11.54
N ILE A 610 10.38 -0.08 10.55
CA ILE A 610 8.93 -0.27 10.43
C ILE A 610 8.61 -1.63 11.05
N MET A 611 7.69 -1.62 12.01
CA MET A 611 7.49 -2.74 12.92
C MET A 611 6.41 -3.70 12.39
N PRO A 612 6.71 -5.00 12.22
CA PRO A 612 5.69 -5.97 11.85
C PRO A 612 4.62 -6.10 12.96
N SER A 613 3.36 -6.14 12.57
CA SER A 613 2.22 -6.10 13.50
C SER A 613 2.10 -7.32 14.42
N VAL A 614 1.45 -7.13 15.57
CA VAL A 614 0.85 -8.26 16.31
C VAL A 614 -0.43 -8.73 15.63
N THR A 615 -1.22 -7.84 15.03
CA THR A 615 -2.44 -8.24 14.29
C THR A 615 -2.13 -9.15 13.10
N THR A 616 -3.04 -10.08 12.86
CA THR A 616 -3.05 -10.96 11.69
C THR A 616 -3.73 -10.33 10.47
N HIS A 617 -4.37 -9.17 10.66
CA HIS A 617 -4.98 -8.35 9.62
C HIS A 617 -3.90 -7.69 8.73
N LEU A 618 -3.89 -7.80 7.40
CA LEU A 618 -4.54 -8.81 6.56
C LEU A 618 -3.50 -9.80 6.07
N ASN A 619 -3.75 -11.09 6.33
CA ASN A 619 -2.98 -12.21 5.82
C ASN A 619 -1.50 -12.14 6.21
N LEU A 620 -1.28 -11.90 7.50
CA LEU A 620 0.04 -11.95 8.13
C LEU A 620 0.00 -12.89 9.33
N ASN A 621 1.16 -13.44 9.70
CA ASN A 621 1.34 -14.01 11.03
C ASN A 621 1.42 -12.88 12.08
N ALA A 622 1.33 -13.19 13.37
CA ALA A 622 1.61 -12.23 14.43
C ALA A 622 3.12 -12.09 14.64
N GLY A 623 3.62 -10.89 14.96
CA GLY A 623 5.04 -10.59 15.16
C GLY A 623 5.34 -9.77 16.43
N PHE A 624 6.57 -9.88 16.95
CA PHE A 624 7.17 -8.89 17.86
C PHE A 624 8.69 -8.85 17.67
N ARG A 625 9.36 -7.84 18.24
CA ARG A 625 10.80 -7.62 18.08
C ARG A 625 11.46 -7.20 19.38
N TYR A 626 12.76 -7.45 19.50
CA TYR A 626 13.61 -6.68 20.40
C TYR A 626 14.88 -6.20 19.70
N TYR A 627 15.44 -5.11 20.20
CA TYR A 627 16.72 -4.56 19.76
C TYR A 627 17.81 -4.84 20.79
N LEU A 628 19.01 -5.15 20.29
CA LEU A 628 20.26 -4.99 21.04
C LEU A 628 20.80 -3.60 20.76
N VAL A 629 21.11 -2.82 21.79
CA VAL A 629 21.44 -1.38 21.68
C VAL A 629 22.75 -1.07 22.39
N ASP A 630 23.59 -0.22 21.81
CA ASP A 630 24.83 0.25 22.43
C ASP A 630 24.50 1.18 23.64
N PRO A 631 24.96 0.87 24.86
CA PRO A 631 24.62 1.63 26.06
C PRO A 631 25.35 2.98 26.19
N ASP A 632 26.36 3.28 25.36
CA ASP A 632 27.06 4.56 25.33
C ASP A 632 26.58 5.47 24.19
N THR A 633 26.09 4.91 23.08
CA THR A 633 25.71 5.69 21.89
C THR A 633 24.21 5.66 21.56
N PHE A 634 23.48 4.67 22.05
CA PHE A 634 22.09 4.33 21.71
C PHE A 634 21.83 3.99 20.23
N ASP A 635 22.87 3.59 19.50
CA ASP A 635 22.72 3.01 18.17
C ASP A 635 22.33 1.51 18.26
N ILE A 636 21.51 1.05 17.32
CA ILE A 636 21.06 -0.35 17.26
C ILE A 636 22.21 -1.25 16.79
N ILE A 637 22.54 -2.26 17.58
CA ILE A 637 23.53 -3.31 17.28
C ILE A 637 22.87 -4.49 16.57
N ASP A 638 21.65 -4.87 16.94
CA ASP A 638 20.89 -5.88 16.20
C ASP A 638 19.38 -5.68 16.37
N SER A 639 18.62 -6.25 15.44
CA SER A 639 17.17 -6.27 15.40
C SER A 639 16.72 -7.72 15.27
N VAL A 640 16.08 -8.25 16.31
CA VAL A 640 15.74 -9.67 16.43
C VAL A 640 14.23 -9.85 16.48
N THR A 641 13.68 -10.55 15.49
CA THR A 641 12.24 -10.68 15.26
C THR A 641 11.75 -12.07 15.63
N PHE A 642 10.54 -12.16 16.17
CA PHE A 642 9.83 -13.40 16.51
C PHE A 642 8.43 -13.36 15.90
N TYR A 643 7.93 -14.52 15.50
CA TYR A 643 6.64 -14.66 14.83
C TYR A 643 5.84 -15.85 15.40
N ALA A 644 4.51 -15.78 15.32
CA ALA A 644 3.62 -16.90 15.66
C ALA A 644 2.88 -17.35 14.41
N ASN A 645 3.15 -18.58 13.94
CA ASN A 645 2.58 -19.12 12.72
C ASN A 645 1.10 -19.51 12.89
N ILE A 646 0.18 -18.65 12.46
CA ILE A 646 -1.29 -18.76 12.65
C ILE A 646 -1.88 -20.01 11.99
N SER A 647 -1.17 -20.65 11.05
CA SER A 647 -1.52 -21.98 10.54
C SER A 647 -1.52 -23.08 11.62
N ASN A 648 -0.81 -22.87 12.72
CA ASN A 648 -0.65 -23.82 13.84
C ASN A 648 -1.66 -23.61 14.98
N THR A 649 -2.58 -22.64 14.87
CA THR A 649 -3.62 -22.30 15.87
C THR A 649 -4.34 -23.49 16.50
N LYS A 650 -4.65 -24.52 15.69
CA LYS A 650 -5.27 -25.77 16.16
C LYS A 650 -4.39 -26.59 17.12
N GLU A 651 -3.07 -26.52 16.98
CA GLU A 651 -2.13 -27.16 17.93
C GLU A 651 -1.99 -26.32 19.20
N TRP A 652 -1.95 -24.99 19.08
CA TRP A 652 -1.99 -24.06 20.21
C TRP A 652 -3.25 -24.24 21.07
N GLU A 653 -4.42 -24.47 20.46
CA GLU A 653 -5.67 -24.79 21.18
C GLU A 653 -5.61 -26.10 21.97
N LEU A 654 -4.82 -27.09 21.52
CA LEU A 654 -4.60 -28.35 22.24
C LEU A 654 -3.55 -28.19 23.36
N ASN A 655 -2.57 -27.32 23.16
CA ASN A 655 -1.49 -27.03 24.11
C ASN A 655 -1.89 -26.00 25.18
N GLY A 656 -2.86 -25.13 24.89
CA GLY A 656 -3.35 -24.06 25.76
C GLY A 656 -2.53 -22.76 25.73
N GLU A 657 -1.62 -22.59 24.77
CA GLU A 657 -0.71 -21.45 24.64
C GLU A 657 -0.24 -21.31 23.18
N VAL A 658 0.09 -20.09 22.76
CA VAL A 658 0.66 -19.81 21.43
C VAL A 658 2.14 -20.17 21.40
N ASP A 659 2.57 -21.00 20.46
CA ASP A 659 3.99 -21.24 20.18
C ASP A 659 4.57 -20.10 19.33
N TRP A 660 5.43 -19.30 19.95
CA TRP A 660 6.20 -18.24 19.29
C TRP A 660 7.57 -18.77 18.85
N GLU A 661 7.95 -18.47 17.62
CA GLU A 661 9.18 -18.95 16.98
C GLU A 661 10.17 -17.79 16.75
N PHE A 662 11.47 -18.06 16.89
CA PHE A 662 12.51 -17.14 16.41
C PHE A 662 12.37 -16.97 14.90
N GLU A 663 12.25 -15.72 14.44
CA GLU A 663 12.10 -15.46 13.02
C GLU A 663 13.46 -15.27 12.34
N TYR A 664 14.22 -14.26 12.78
CA TYR A 664 15.57 -13.94 12.30
C TYR A 664 16.30 -12.90 13.18
N SER A 665 17.63 -12.84 13.04
CA SER A 665 18.47 -11.68 13.41
C SER A 665 18.80 -10.90 12.13
N ALA A 666 18.62 -9.58 12.13
CA ALA A 666 18.93 -8.73 10.99
C ALA A 666 20.42 -8.78 10.62
N ARG A 667 21.32 -8.81 11.62
CA ARG A 667 22.76 -9.01 11.40
C ARG A 667 23.07 -10.33 10.72
N GLU A 668 22.59 -11.44 11.29
CA GLU A 668 22.92 -12.79 10.79
C GLU A 668 22.33 -13.06 9.41
N THR A 669 21.21 -12.43 9.08
CA THR A 669 20.49 -12.64 7.81
C THR A 669 21.05 -11.78 6.67
N TYR A 670 21.36 -10.51 6.93
CA TYR A 670 21.74 -9.56 5.88
C TYR A 670 23.27 -9.35 5.72
N ASP A 671 24.07 -9.80 6.69
CA ASP A 671 25.53 -9.95 6.55
C ASP A 671 26.03 -11.31 7.11
N PRO A 672 25.56 -12.45 6.55
CA PRO A 672 25.84 -13.79 7.06
C PRO A 672 27.33 -14.18 7.01
N MET A 673 28.16 -13.40 6.32
CA MET A 673 29.60 -13.62 6.19
C MET A 673 30.45 -12.64 7.04
N GLY A 674 29.85 -11.67 7.74
CA GLY A 674 30.58 -10.66 8.52
C GLY A 674 31.47 -9.75 7.67
N THR A 675 30.94 -9.35 6.51
CA THR A 675 31.65 -8.62 5.43
C THR A 675 31.28 -7.14 5.32
N LEU A 676 30.09 -6.74 5.79
CA LEU A 676 29.64 -5.35 5.86
C LEU A 676 29.96 -4.72 7.22
N LEU A 677 29.76 -5.49 8.30
CA LEU A 677 29.93 -5.01 9.67
C LEU A 677 30.98 -5.80 10.44
N ALA A 678 31.82 -5.08 11.19
CA ALA A 678 32.62 -5.69 12.24
C ALA A 678 31.71 -6.27 13.36
N PRO A 679 32.17 -7.29 14.11
CA PRO A 679 31.43 -7.80 15.26
C PRO A 679 31.03 -6.66 16.22
N ASN A 680 29.77 -6.65 16.66
CA ASN A 680 29.17 -5.62 17.52
C ASN A 680 29.17 -4.18 16.97
N ALA A 681 29.52 -3.93 15.70
CA ALA A 681 29.39 -2.59 15.09
C ALA A 681 27.93 -2.30 14.70
N PRO A 682 27.34 -1.15 15.06
CA PRO A 682 25.91 -0.86 14.83
C PRO A 682 25.40 -1.05 13.40
N LEU A 683 24.10 -1.32 13.25
CA LEU A 683 23.37 -1.44 11.98
C LEU A 683 23.18 -0.05 11.33
N THR A 684 24.27 0.52 10.84
CA THR A 684 24.29 1.88 10.27
C THR A 684 23.37 2.05 9.05
N SER A 685 22.99 3.29 8.76
CA SER A 685 22.34 3.69 7.51
C SER A 685 23.10 3.23 6.25
N ALA A 686 24.43 3.25 6.30
CA ALA A 686 25.30 2.73 5.24
C ALA A 686 25.17 1.21 5.04
N PHE A 687 25.06 0.45 6.13
CA PHE A 687 24.80 -0.99 6.09
C PHE A 687 23.43 -1.27 5.46
N TRP A 688 22.36 -0.62 5.93
CA TRP A 688 21.02 -0.83 5.38
C TRP A 688 20.93 -0.46 3.89
N HIS A 689 21.66 0.58 3.44
CA HIS A 689 21.77 0.88 2.01
C HIS A 689 22.36 -0.30 1.23
N GLN A 690 23.47 -0.88 1.71
CA GLN A 690 24.09 -2.06 1.11
C GLN A 690 23.16 -3.30 1.16
N VAL A 691 22.26 -3.39 2.16
CA VAL A 691 21.20 -4.40 2.17
C VAL A 691 20.18 -4.16 1.04
N THR A 692 19.76 -2.90 0.77
CA THR A 692 18.90 -2.63 -0.40
C THR A 692 19.57 -2.96 -1.74
N GLU A 693 20.89 -2.71 -1.88
CA GLU A 693 21.66 -3.13 -3.05
C GLU A 693 21.67 -4.65 -3.21
N GLN A 694 21.78 -5.41 -2.12
CA GLN A 694 21.67 -6.87 -2.14
C GLN A 694 20.25 -7.35 -2.51
N ILE A 695 19.20 -6.80 -1.90
CA ILE A 695 17.80 -7.15 -2.20
C ILE A 695 17.49 -6.89 -3.69
N TYR A 696 18.03 -5.81 -4.27
CA TYR A 696 17.89 -5.54 -5.69
C TYR A 696 18.63 -6.55 -6.57
N THR A 697 19.92 -6.78 -6.30
CA THR A 697 20.83 -7.49 -7.21
C THR A 697 20.92 -9.01 -7.01
N ASN A 698 20.48 -9.53 -5.86
CA ASN A 698 20.50 -10.95 -5.51
C ASN A 698 19.07 -11.47 -5.29
N GLU A 699 18.61 -12.37 -6.17
CA GLU A 699 17.23 -12.88 -6.12
C GLU A 699 16.93 -13.66 -4.83
N THR A 700 17.88 -14.43 -4.31
CA THR A 700 17.69 -15.14 -3.04
C THR A 700 17.60 -14.17 -1.85
N MET A 701 18.23 -12.99 -1.92
CA MET A 701 18.05 -11.96 -0.89
C MET A 701 16.69 -11.26 -1.02
N PHE A 702 16.15 -11.13 -2.24
CA PHE A 702 14.78 -10.65 -2.45
C PHE A 702 13.73 -11.63 -1.94
N GLU A 703 13.91 -12.94 -2.19
CA GLU A 703 13.05 -14.00 -1.64
C GLU A 703 13.09 -13.98 -0.10
N ILE A 704 14.27 -13.94 0.52
CA ILE A 704 14.43 -13.84 1.99
C ILE A 704 13.76 -12.58 2.54
N TYR A 705 14.04 -11.41 1.97
CA TYR A 705 13.42 -10.16 2.42
C TYR A 705 11.90 -10.21 2.31
N THR A 706 11.36 -10.74 1.21
CA THR A 706 9.90 -10.80 1.01
C THR A 706 9.23 -11.81 1.95
N ASP A 707 9.86 -12.95 2.22
CA ASP A 707 9.42 -13.90 3.24
C ASP A 707 9.35 -13.27 4.63
N LEU A 708 10.36 -12.48 5.03
CA LEU A 708 10.40 -11.83 6.34
C LEU A 708 9.41 -10.67 6.43
N ARG A 709 9.30 -9.86 5.37
CA ARG A 709 8.33 -8.76 5.23
C ARG A 709 6.90 -9.22 5.50
N THR A 710 6.49 -10.38 4.97
CA THR A 710 5.15 -10.94 5.21
C THR A 710 5.05 -11.82 6.47
N LYS A 711 6.04 -11.78 7.37
CA LYS A 711 6.16 -12.66 8.56
C LYS A 711 6.01 -14.15 8.22
N LYS A 712 6.62 -14.57 7.11
CA LYS A 712 6.56 -15.91 6.48
C LYS A 712 5.17 -16.34 6.00
N PHE A 713 4.21 -15.43 5.86
CA PHE A 713 2.95 -15.74 5.18
C PHE A 713 3.15 -15.82 3.66
N ARG A 714 2.68 -16.90 3.02
CA ARG A 714 2.99 -17.23 1.62
C ARG A 714 1.74 -17.47 0.75
N PRO A 715 1.13 -16.42 0.18
CA PRO A 715 0.06 -16.51 -0.83
C PRO A 715 0.62 -16.44 -2.26
N TYR A 716 1.85 -16.92 -2.48
CA TYR A 716 2.72 -16.37 -3.52
C TYR A 716 2.31 -16.75 -4.95
N SER A 717 1.95 -15.72 -5.74
CA SER A 717 2.07 -15.74 -7.20
C SER A 717 3.41 -15.09 -7.59
N PRO A 718 4.01 -15.44 -8.75
CA PRO A 718 5.30 -14.87 -9.15
C PRO A 718 5.27 -13.34 -9.23
N VAL A 719 6.06 -12.69 -8.38
CA VAL A 719 6.17 -11.23 -8.30
C VAL A 719 6.84 -10.70 -9.57
N THR A 720 6.26 -9.65 -10.16
CA THR A 720 6.77 -9.03 -11.38
C THR A 720 7.99 -8.15 -11.10
N GLY A 721 8.85 -7.94 -12.10
CA GLY A 721 9.96 -6.99 -11.97
C GLY A 721 9.53 -5.54 -11.73
N GLU A 722 8.27 -5.20 -12.02
CA GLU A 722 7.68 -3.90 -11.66
C GLU A 722 7.39 -3.83 -10.15
N GLN A 723 6.75 -4.85 -9.58
CA GLN A 723 6.55 -4.98 -8.14
C GLN A 723 7.88 -5.06 -7.37
N LYS A 724 8.88 -5.84 -7.84
CA LYS A 724 10.22 -5.87 -7.21
C LYS A 724 10.85 -4.47 -7.14
N ASN A 725 10.72 -3.67 -8.20
CA ASN A 725 11.20 -2.28 -8.19
C ASN A 725 10.38 -1.40 -7.22
N LEU A 726 9.06 -1.56 -7.15
CA LEU A 726 8.20 -0.81 -6.22
C LEU A 726 8.58 -1.07 -4.75
N THR A 727 8.80 -2.34 -4.36
CA THR A 727 9.32 -2.73 -3.04
C THR A 727 10.73 -2.19 -2.75
N LEU A 728 11.51 -1.85 -3.77
CA LEU A 728 12.83 -1.23 -3.60
C LEU A 728 12.77 0.30 -3.52
N TYR A 729 11.78 0.94 -4.15
CA TYR A 729 11.52 2.37 -3.92
C TYR A 729 10.93 2.63 -2.53
N SER A 730 10.14 1.69 -1.97
CA SER A 730 9.61 1.80 -0.61
C SER A 730 10.73 1.79 0.43
N LEU A 731 11.72 0.88 0.32
CA LEU A 731 12.90 0.84 1.20
C LEU A 731 13.80 2.11 1.15
N LEU A 732 13.66 2.93 0.09
CA LEU A 732 14.49 4.10 -0.15
C LEU A 732 13.72 5.39 0.14
N GLU A 733 13.61 5.76 1.43
CA GLU A 733 12.93 6.97 1.88
C GLU A 733 13.41 8.19 1.09
N SER A 734 12.53 8.70 0.23
CA SER A 734 12.85 9.67 -0.80
C SER A 734 12.10 10.97 -0.51
N GLY A 735 12.85 12.02 -0.16
CA GLY A 735 12.30 13.36 0.03
C GLY A 735 11.45 13.77 -1.17
N VAL A 736 10.33 14.45 -0.92
CA VAL A 736 9.27 14.62 -1.95
C VAL A 736 9.75 15.41 -3.17
N GLN A 737 10.80 16.22 -3.04
CA GLN A 737 11.44 16.86 -4.17
C GLN A 737 12.13 15.87 -5.14
N ALA A 738 12.70 14.75 -4.64
CA ALA A 738 13.20 13.66 -5.47
C ALA A 738 12.03 12.92 -6.15
N LEU A 739 10.97 12.58 -5.39
CA LEU A 739 9.76 11.94 -5.92
C LEU A 739 9.05 12.81 -6.98
N LEU A 740 9.07 14.14 -6.85
CA LEU A 740 8.54 15.07 -7.87
C LEU A 740 9.43 15.22 -9.11
N THR A 741 10.73 14.93 -9.01
CA THR A 741 11.58 14.74 -10.20
C THR A 741 11.40 13.36 -10.85
N GLN A 742 10.82 12.39 -10.13
CA GLN A 742 10.44 11.07 -10.64
C GLN A 742 8.97 11.00 -11.11
N GLN A 743 8.07 11.88 -10.65
CA GLN A 743 6.73 11.99 -11.23
C GLN A 743 6.86 12.31 -12.73
N TRP A 744 6.37 11.38 -13.56
CA TRP A 744 6.48 11.30 -15.03
C TRP A 744 7.73 10.64 -15.63
N LEU A 745 8.63 10.06 -14.83
CA LEU A 745 9.63 9.10 -15.30
C LEU A 745 9.86 7.99 -14.25
N PRO A 746 9.64 6.68 -14.55
CA PRO A 746 10.40 5.66 -13.83
C PRO A 746 11.89 6.00 -14.03
N PRO A 747 12.73 6.00 -12.99
CA PRO A 747 14.04 6.63 -13.07
C PRO A 747 14.85 6.00 -14.20
N THR A 748 15.07 6.79 -15.25
CA THR A 748 16.03 6.43 -16.29
C THR A 748 17.39 6.26 -15.61
N PRO A 749 18.24 5.32 -16.05
CA PRO A 749 19.59 5.15 -15.48
C PRO A 749 20.54 6.36 -15.68
N SER A 750 20.05 7.57 -15.92
CA SER A 750 20.76 8.81 -16.25
C SER A 750 21.43 9.52 -15.06
N ASN A 751 21.17 9.10 -13.83
CA ASN A 751 22.07 9.42 -12.69
C ASN A 751 23.33 8.53 -12.70
N TRP A 752 23.35 7.50 -13.54
CA TRP A 752 24.54 6.79 -14.02
C TRP A 752 24.83 7.27 -15.47
N PRO A 753 26.04 7.13 -16.02
CA PRO A 753 26.42 7.83 -17.26
C PRO A 753 25.56 7.47 -18.50
N GLU A 754 24.94 8.49 -19.09
CA GLU A 754 23.89 8.39 -20.14
C GLU A 754 24.30 7.73 -21.48
N ALA A 755 23.27 7.27 -22.21
CA ALA A 755 23.27 7.16 -23.67
C ALA A 755 22.12 7.99 -24.28
N ALA A 756 22.38 8.66 -25.41
CA ALA A 756 21.60 9.82 -25.89
C ALA A 756 20.22 9.50 -26.56
N PRO A 757 19.26 10.46 -26.57
CA PRO A 757 17.85 10.23 -26.96
C PRO A 757 17.52 10.52 -28.45
N ALA A 758 16.31 10.12 -28.88
CA ALA A 758 15.71 10.45 -30.19
C ALA A 758 14.18 10.64 -30.11
N ARG A 759 13.56 11.24 -31.14
CA ARG A 759 12.11 11.52 -31.26
C ARG A 759 11.63 11.36 -32.75
N PRO A 760 10.34 11.52 -33.14
CA PRO A 760 9.55 10.39 -33.67
C PRO A 760 8.94 10.60 -35.07
N SER A 761 8.29 9.56 -35.63
CA SER A 761 7.25 9.69 -36.69
C SER A 761 6.51 8.37 -36.98
N ASP A 762 5.19 8.43 -37.17
CA ASP A 762 4.33 7.28 -37.53
C ASP A 762 4.38 6.87 -39.01
N THR A 763 4.05 5.60 -39.30
CA THR A 763 3.50 5.12 -40.59
C THR A 763 3.02 3.67 -40.45
N GLU A 764 1.94 3.28 -41.13
CA GLU A 764 1.45 1.88 -41.14
C GLU A 764 2.23 1.01 -42.14
N TRP A 765 2.36 -0.29 -41.86
CA TRP A 765 3.15 -1.23 -42.68
C TRP A 765 2.45 -2.57 -42.89
N LYS A 766 2.53 -3.13 -44.10
CA LYS A 766 1.98 -4.45 -44.45
C LYS A 766 2.94 -5.60 -44.09
N LEU A 767 2.36 -6.62 -43.43
CA LEU A 767 2.97 -7.91 -43.11
C LEU A 767 2.61 -8.96 -44.19
N ILE A 768 3.46 -9.99 -44.35
CA ILE A 768 3.18 -11.21 -45.13
C ILE A 768 3.23 -12.39 -44.15
N PRO A 769 2.08 -12.96 -43.72
CA PRO A 769 2.03 -14.15 -42.89
C PRO A 769 2.23 -15.45 -43.69
N SER A 770 2.88 -16.44 -43.09
CA SER A 770 3.16 -17.74 -43.70
C SER A 770 3.11 -18.84 -42.65
N SER A 771 2.55 -20.00 -42.97
CA SER A 771 2.46 -21.14 -42.05
C SER A 771 3.44 -22.24 -42.46
N SER A 772 4.13 -22.84 -41.49
CA SER A 772 4.96 -24.04 -41.69
C SER A 772 4.33 -25.22 -40.98
N THR A 773 4.14 -26.32 -41.71
CA THR A 773 3.41 -27.53 -41.24
C THR A 773 4.30 -28.77 -41.17
N ALA A 774 5.62 -28.62 -41.24
CA ALA A 774 6.58 -29.72 -41.32
C ALA A 774 6.48 -30.72 -40.14
N VAL A 775 6.90 -31.97 -40.32
CA VAL A 775 7.14 -32.95 -39.22
C VAL A 775 8.12 -32.38 -38.16
N THR A 776 8.99 -31.46 -38.55
CA THR A 776 9.94 -30.78 -37.65
C THR A 776 9.26 -29.67 -36.84
N ALA A 777 8.17 -29.06 -37.31
CA ALA A 777 7.48 -27.99 -36.61
C ALA A 777 7.04 -28.39 -35.19
N PRO A 778 6.31 -29.49 -34.94
CA PRO A 778 5.94 -29.88 -33.57
C PRO A 778 7.14 -30.26 -32.69
N ARG A 779 8.32 -30.54 -33.24
CA ARG A 779 9.56 -30.71 -32.47
C ARG A 779 10.29 -29.40 -32.16
N GLU A 780 10.15 -28.39 -33.02
CA GLU A 780 10.78 -27.06 -32.89
C GLU A 780 9.86 -26.03 -32.21
N THR A 781 8.54 -26.28 -32.12
CA THR A 781 7.53 -25.35 -31.60
C THR A 781 6.55 -25.95 -30.58
N GLY A 782 6.48 -27.27 -30.46
CA GLY A 782 5.46 -27.97 -29.65
C GLY A 782 4.06 -28.05 -30.30
N SER A 783 3.87 -27.53 -31.52
CA SER A 783 2.58 -27.51 -32.22
C SER A 783 2.68 -28.01 -33.66
N ALA A 784 1.59 -28.60 -34.19
CA ALA A 784 1.54 -29.21 -35.52
C ALA A 784 1.85 -28.24 -36.67
N PHE A 785 1.72 -26.94 -36.45
CA PHE A 785 2.18 -25.89 -37.34
C PHE A 785 2.57 -24.64 -36.56
N ALA A 786 3.24 -23.70 -37.22
CA ALA A 786 3.48 -22.37 -36.67
C ALA A 786 3.37 -21.28 -37.74
N LEU A 787 2.87 -20.11 -37.35
CA LEU A 787 2.40 -19.04 -38.23
C LEU A 787 3.24 -17.77 -38.02
N ASN A 788 3.96 -17.35 -39.05
CA ASN A 788 5.03 -16.36 -39.02
C ASN A 788 4.81 -15.23 -40.03
N ALA A 789 4.85 -13.97 -39.59
CA ALA A 789 4.98 -12.81 -40.47
C ALA A 789 6.46 -12.46 -40.69
N VAL A 790 6.88 -12.26 -41.93
CA VAL A 790 8.29 -11.91 -42.25
C VAL A 790 8.48 -10.40 -42.31
N ILE A 791 9.42 -9.89 -41.51
CA ILE A 791 9.72 -8.45 -41.40
C ILE A 791 11.20 -8.22 -41.10
N GLU A 792 11.74 -7.09 -41.54
CA GLU A 792 13.12 -6.67 -41.34
C GLU A 792 13.40 -6.35 -39.87
N SER A 793 14.54 -6.80 -39.34
CA SER A 793 14.91 -6.58 -37.94
C SER A 793 15.09 -5.10 -37.56
N ASP A 794 15.41 -4.24 -38.54
CA ASP A 794 15.50 -2.78 -38.36
C ASP A 794 14.13 -2.07 -38.37
N ARG A 795 13.03 -2.83 -38.47
CA ARG A 795 11.64 -2.35 -38.40
C ARG A 795 10.87 -2.83 -37.17
N ILE A 796 11.47 -3.64 -36.31
CA ILE A 796 10.90 -4.01 -35.00
C ILE A 796 11.64 -3.26 -33.90
N THR A 797 10.92 -2.33 -33.28
CA THR A 797 11.33 -1.66 -32.04
C THR A 797 10.80 -2.46 -30.86
N THR A 798 11.65 -2.83 -29.90
CA THR A 798 11.19 -3.37 -28.62
C THR A 798 10.59 -2.23 -27.80
N LEU A 799 9.30 -2.33 -27.46
CA LEU A 799 8.60 -1.31 -26.65
C LEU A 799 8.76 -1.54 -25.13
N SER A 800 9.17 -2.74 -24.73
CA SER A 800 9.58 -3.04 -23.35
C SER A 800 11.06 -2.71 -23.14
N SER A 801 11.41 -2.31 -21.91
CA SER A 801 12.80 -2.27 -21.42
C SER A 801 13.46 -3.65 -21.40
N ILE A 802 12.67 -4.72 -21.27
CA ILE A 802 13.13 -6.10 -21.23
C ILE A 802 13.33 -6.62 -22.67
N SER A 803 14.57 -6.98 -23.00
CA SER A 803 14.90 -7.57 -24.30
C SER A 803 14.56 -9.07 -24.33
N PRO A 804 14.00 -9.60 -25.44
CA PRO A 804 13.78 -11.03 -25.61
C PRO A 804 15.05 -11.88 -25.44
N GLU A 805 15.00 -12.87 -24.56
CA GLU A 805 16.02 -13.93 -24.50
C GLU A 805 16.11 -14.62 -25.87
N THR A 806 17.29 -15.03 -26.32
CA THR A 806 17.45 -15.62 -27.66
C THR A 806 18.24 -16.93 -27.58
N ILE A 807 17.56 -18.04 -27.84
CA ILE A 807 18.04 -19.40 -27.62
C ILE A 807 18.33 -20.06 -28.97
N HIS A 808 19.59 -20.45 -29.19
CA HIS A 808 19.98 -21.23 -30.37
C HIS A 808 19.37 -22.64 -30.29
N THR A 809 18.34 -22.87 -31.10
CA THR A 809 17.57 -24.11 -31.11
C THR A 809 18.01 -24.97 -32.30
N PRO A 810 18.47 -26.22 -32.09
CA PRO A 810 18.80 -27.12 -33.19
C PRO A 810 17.61 -27.32 -34.14
N SER A 811 17.88 -27.36 -35.44
CA SER A 811 16.88 -27.58 -36.49
C SER A 811 17.32 -28.70 -37.41
N PHE A 812 16.37 -29.40 -38.05
CA PHE A 812 16.68 -30.56 -38.91
C PHE A 812 17.64 -30.28 -40.07
N SER A 813 17.76 -29.01 -40.50
CA SER A 813 18.76 -28.55 -41.48
C SER A 813 20.23 -28.65 -41.05
N GLY A 814 20.51 -29.02 -39.79
CA GLY A 814 21.84 -29.05 -39.18
C GLY A 814 22.44 -27.68 -38.86
N LYS A 815 21.71 -26.57 -39.12
CA LYS A 815 22.20 -25.19 -38.96
C LYS A 815 21.57 -24.42 -37.80
N GLY A 816 20.60 -25.02 -37.10
CA GLY A 816 19.83 -24.39 -36.04
C GLY A 816 18.92 -23.26 -36.50
N GLN A 817 18.32 -22.58 -35.52
CA GLN A 817 17.65 -21.28 -35.66
C GLN A 817 17.74 -20.55 -34.31
N ASP A 818 17.89 -19.23 -34.31
CA ASP A 818 17.95 -18.46 -33.07
C ASP A 818 16.52 -18.03 -32.70
N ILE A 819 15.93 -18.62 -31.65
CA ILE A 819 14.56 -18.33 -31.24
C ILE A 819 14.56 -17.28 -30.13
N SER A 820 14.08 -16.07 -30.44
CA SER A 820 13.79 -15.07 -29.43
C SER A 820 12.47 -15.38 -28.73
N ARG A 821 12.47 -15.37 -27.39
CA ARG A 821 11.32 -15.61 -26.52
C ARG A 821 11.11 -14.44 -25.56
N CYS A 822 9.88 -14.25 -25.09
CA CYS A 822 9.62 -13.39 -23.95
C CYS A 822 10.21 -14.06 -22.68
N PRO A 823 11.13 -13.43 -21.93
CA PRO A 823 11.78 -14.07 -20.79
C PRO A 823 10.87 -14.26 -19.56
N ILE A 824 9.62 -13.75 -19.59
CA ILE A 824 8.64 -13.90 -18.51
C ILE A 824 7.77 -15.14 -18.70
N CYS A 825 7.32 -15.41 -19.93
CA CYS A 825 6.41 -16.53 -20.24
C CYS A 825 7.02 -17.58 -21.18
N HIS A 826 8.28 -17.39 -21.59
CA HIS A 826 9.05 -18.20 -22.54
C HIS A 826 8.38 -18.45 -23.90
N ILE A 827 7.29 -17.74 -24.23
CA ILE A 827 6.63 -17.81 -25.53
C ILE A 827 7.57 -17.24 -26.59
N ALA A 828 7.78 -18.00 -27.68
CA ALA A 828 8.56 -17.55 -28.82
C ALA A 828 7.88 -16.37 -29.52
N VAL A 829 8.59 -15.26 -29.71
CA VAL A 829 8.08 -14.06 -30.40
C VAL A 829 8.57 -14.00 -31.84
N TRP A 830 9.80 -14.44 -32.14
CA TRP A 830 10.29 -14.68 -33.49
C TRP A 830 11.52 -15.61 -33.49
N PRO A 831 11.67 -16.50 -34.48
CA PRO A 831 12.96 -17.04 -34.86
C PRO A 831 13.69 -16.17 -35.88
N ASN A 832 15.01 -16.24 -35.87
CA ASN A 832 15.92 -15.81 -36.93
C ASN A 832 16.54 -17.07 -37.58
N TYR A 833 16.28 -17.29 -38.87
CA TYR A 833 16.76 -18.48 -39.59
C TYR A 833 18.14 -18.23 -40.24
N PRO A 834 19.07 -19.20 -40.28
CA PRO A 834 20.38 -19.05 -40.94
C PRO A 834 20.31 -18.69 -42.44
N GLY A 835 19.16 -18.92 -43.08
CA GLY A 835 18.89 -18.48 -44.45
C GLY A 835 18.82 -16.95 -44.63
N SER A 836 18.52 -16.20 -43.58
CA SER A 836 18.32 -14.74 -43.57
C SER A 836 19.08 -14.02 -42.43
N GLY A 837 19.59 -14.75 -41.45
CA GLY A 837 20.43 -14.24 -40.37
C GLY A 837 19.70 -13.24 -39.46
N PRO A 838 20.44 -12.33 -38.79
CA PRO A 838 19.87 -11.35 -37.89
C PRO A 838 19.09 -10.22 -38.59
N PHE A 839 18.86 -10.29 -39.91
CA PHE A 839 18.26 -9.21 -40.71
C PHE A 839 16.75 -9.37 -40.99
N LEU A 840 16.19 -10.58 -40.88
CA LEU A 840 14.75 -10.82 -40.94
C LEU A 840 14.30 -11.58 -39.69
N ARG A 841 13.28 -11.07 -39.01
CA ARG A 841 12.56 -11.73 -37.91
C ARG A 841 11.25 -12.33 -38.45
N TYR A 842 10.90 -13.51 -37.98
CA TYR A 842 9.73 -14.27 -38.43
C TYR A 842 8.65 -14.24 -37.34
N VAL A 843 8.06 -13.07 -37.11
CA VAL A 843 7.19 -12.78 -35.96
C VAL A 843 6.03 -13.75 -35.88
N ARG A 844 5.90 -14.44 -34.73
CA ARG A 844 4.84 -15.40 -34.44
C ARG A 844 3.51 -14.64 -34.36
N VAL A 845 2.67 -14.69 -35.39
CA VAL A 845 1.53 -13.76 -35.48
C VAL A 845 0.44 -14.00 -34.43
N GLY A 846 0.41 -15.21 -33.84
CA GLY A 846 -0.43 -15.53 -32.69
C GLY A 846 0.01 -14.88 -31.38
N THR A 847 1.13 -14.14 -31.36
CA THR A 847 1.59 -13.34 -30.21
C THR A 847 1.48 -11.83 -30.48
N LEU A 848 0.72 -11.41 -31.49
CA LEU A 848 0.46 -10.00 -31.79
C LEU A 848 -0.83 -9.54 -31.10
N ASP A 849 -0.73 -8.50 -30.29
CA ASP A 849 -1.91 -7.78 -29.77
C ASP A 849 -2.68 -7.16 -30.95
N ARG A 850 -3.91 -7.65 -31.17
CA ARG A 850 -4.78 -7.27 -32.30
C ARG A 850 -6.22 -7.14 -31.83
N LYS A 851 -6.79 -5.96 -32.04
CA LYS A 851 -8.13 -5.58 -31.56
C LYS A 851 -9.28 -6.02 -32.47
N ASP A 852 -8.98 -6.60 -33.63
CA ASP A 852 -9.98 -7.01 -34.63
C ASP A 852 -10.40 -8.48 -34.53
N GLY A 853 -9.77 -9.29 -33.67
CA GLY A 853 -10.14 -10.70 -33.41
C GLY A 853 -9.84 -11.68 -34.56
N GLU A 854 -9.78 -11.20 -35.80
CA GLU A 854 -9.30 -11.97 -36.95
C GLU A 854 -7.77 -12.10 -36.94
N GLY A 855 -7.28 -13.28 -36.53
CA GLY A 855 -5.86 -13.62 -36.61
C GLY A 855 -5.33 -13.55 -38.05
N LEU A 856 -4.10 -13.05 -38.22
CA LEU A 856 -3.44 -12.91 -39.51
C LEU A 856 -3.32 -14.26 -40.24
N ARG A 857 -4.13 -14.44 -41.29
CA ARG A 857 -4.18 -15.66 -42.11
C ARG A 857 -2.92 -15.79 -42.98
N PRO A 858 -2.43 -17.01 -43.25
CA PRO A 858 -1.27 -17.23 -44.11
C PRO A 858 -1.55 -16.88 -45.58
N ASP A 859 -0.63 -16.17 -46.23
CA ASP A 859 -0.57 -16.05 -47.69
C ASP A 859 -0.05 -17.36 -48.35
N VAL A 860 0.69 -18.18 -47.58
CA VAL A 860 1.29 -19.43 -48.03
C VAL A 860 1.45 -20.46 -46.90
N HIS A 861 1.18 -21.74 -47.20
CA HIS A 861 1.51 -22.91 -46.39
C HIS A 861 2.74 -23.63 -46.95
N ILE A 862 3.70 -23.95 -46.08
CA ILE A 862 5.00 -24.53 -46.46
C ILE A 862 5.27 -25.85 -45.70
N TYR A 863 6.15 -26.66 -46.29
CA TYR A 863 6.55 -27.99 -45.86
C TYR A 863 5.40 -29.01 -45.71
N THR A 864 4.35 -28.84 -46.51
CA THR A 864 3.09 -29.60 -46.38
C THR A 864 3.19 -31.07 -46.77
N GLY A 865 4.24 -31.48 -47.50
CA GLY A 865 4.56 -32.87 -47.78
C GLY A 865 4.96 -33.68 -46.53
N THR A 866 5.13 -32.99 -45.40
CA THR A 866 5.32 -33.62 -44.07
C THR A 866 4.32 -33.11 -43.03
N LYS A 867 3.12 -32.68 -43.45
CA LYS A 867 2.04 -32.32 -42.51
C LYS A 867 1.54 -33.52 -41.72
N MET A 868 1.08 -33.29 -40.49
CA MET A 868 0.33 -34.30 -39.73
C MET A 868 -0.94 -34.70 -40.49
N GLU A 869 -1.30 -35.98 -40.50
CA GLU A 869 -2.40 -36.51 -41.34
C GLU A 869 -3.73 -35.79 -41.10
N TRP A 870 -4.02 -35.43 -39.84
CA TRP A 870 -5.23 -34.72 -39.41
C TRP A 870 -5.27 -33.23 -39.77
N VAL A 871 -4.20 -32.64 -40.30
CA VAL A 871 -4.18 -31.25 -40.78
C VAL A 871 -4.67 -31.22 -42.22
N ASP A 872 -5.96 -30.93 -42.42
CA ASP A 872 -6.55 -30.67 -43.74
C ASP A 872 -6.30 -29.22 -44.18
N LEU A 873 -5.83 -29.03 -45.42
CA LEU A 873 -5.53 -27.74 -46.03
C LEU A 873 -6.36 -27.47 -47.30
N SER A 874 -7.20 -28.42 -47.72
CA SER A 874 -8.00 -28.34 -48.96
C SER A 874 -8.81 -27.05 -49.06
N LYS A 875 -9.39 -26.61 -47.93
CA LYS A 875 -10.18 -25.36 -47.85
C LYS A 875 -9.37 -24.08 -47.96
N GLU A 876 -8.05 -24.11 -47.76
CA GLU A 876 -7.18 -22.96 -48.04
C GLU A 876 -6.74 -22.96 -49.52
N GLU A 877 -6.54 -24.14 -50.13
CA GLU A 877 -6.36 -24.29 -51.59
C GLU A 877 -7.60 -23.81 -52.36
N GLU A 878 -8.81 -24.18 -51.91
CA GLU A 878 -10.10 -23.68 -52.44
C GLU A 878 -10.24 -22.14 -52.35
N ARG A 879 -9.54 -21.51 -51.38
CA ARG A 879 -9.50 -20.04 -51.21
C ARG A 879 -8.40 -19.37 -52.03
N GLY A 880 -7.57 -20.13 -52.74
CA GLY A 880 -6.44 -19.63 -53.52
C GLY A 880 -5.19 -19.29 -52.69
N VAL A 881 -5.10 -19.78 -51.44
CA VAL A 881 -3.87 -19.69 -50.65
C VAL A 881 -2.84 -20.63 -51.26
N THR A 882 -1.57 -20.20 -51.36
CA THR A 882 -0.53 -21.05 -51.95
C THR A 882 -0.14 -22.17 -50.98
N VAL A 883 -0.17 -23.43 -51.42
CA VAL A 883 0.20 -24.60 -50.61
C VAL A 883 1.32 -25.35 -51.32
N VAL A 884 2.45 -25.58 -50.63
CA VAL A 884 3.65 -26.23 -51.23
C VAL A 884 4.28 -27.28 -50.31
N GLU A 885 4.69 -28.40 -50.91
CA GLU A 885 5.23 -29.56 -50.19
C GLU A 885 6.55 -29.26 -49.45
N GLU A 886 7.36 -28.33 -49.97
CA GLU A 886 8.60 -27.85 -49.36
C GLU A 886 8.60 -26.32 -49.16
N HIS A 887 9.27 -25.55 -50.01
CA HIS A 887 9.41 -24.09 -49.89
C HIS A 887 8.98 -23.39 -51.19
N TYR A 888 8.43 -22.18 -51.06
CA TYR A 888 7.89 -21.41 -52.18
C TYR A 888 8.93 -20.51 -52.87
N ASP A 889 8.68 -20.16 -54.13
CA ASP A 889 9.40 -19.07 -54.80
C ASP A 889 8.87 -17.70 -54.34
N ARG A 890 9.78 -16.85 -53.84
CA ARG A 890 9.43 -15.51 -53.36
C ARG A 890 8.98 -14.60 -54.49
N GLU A 891 9.56 -14.71 -55.69
CA GLU A 891 9.16 -13.87 -56.84
C GLU A 891 7.75 -14.24 -57.37
N VAL A 892 7.18 -15.37 -56.92
CA VAL A 892 5.79 -15.78 -57.18
C VAL A 892 4.84 -15.35 -56.05
N VAL A 893 5.22 -15.56 -54.78
CA VAL A 893 4.31 -15.34 -53.63
C VAL A 893 4.38 -13.92 -53.05
N TRP A 894 5.53 -13.25 -53.08
CA TRP A 894 5.69 -11.94 -52.42
C TRP A 894 5.22 -10.80 -53.34
N GLY A 895 4.41 -9.90 -52.79
CA GLY A 895 4.04 -8.66 -53.47
C GLY A 895 5.26 -7.80 -53.85
N LYS A 896 5.13 -7.05 -54.95
CA LYS A 896 6.23 -6.26 -55.56
C LYS A 896 7.01 -5.37 -54.57
N GLU A 897 6.32 -4.78 -53.61
CA GLU A 897 6.90 -3.92 -52.56
C GLU A 897 7.79 -4.73 -51.59
N SER A 898 7.33 -5.92 -51.19
CA SER A 898 8.08 -6.84 -50.32
C SER A 898 9.26 -7.48 -51.05
N LEU A 899 9.16 -7.68 -52.37
CA LEU A 899 10.30 -8.09 -53.20
C LEU A 899 11.38 -7.01 -53.30
N GLU A 900 11.01 -5.74 -53.40
CA GLU A 900 12.01 -4.65 -53.43
C GLU A 900 12.66 -4.43 -52.05
N ARG A 901 11.86 -4.52 -50.97
CA ARG A 901 12.37 -4.62 -49.59
C ARG A 901 13.36 -5.80 -49.43
N TRP A 902 13.02 -6.98 -49.96
CA TRP A 902 13.91 -8.13 -49.96
C TRP A 902 15.23 -7.85 -50.68
N ARG A 903 15.22 -7.27 -51.89
CA ARG A 903 16.45 -6.94 -52.65
C ARG A 903 17.35 -5.93 -51.92
N ILE A 904 16.78 -5.08 -51.07
CA ILE A 904 17.52 -4.19 -50.17
C ILE A 904 18.15 -4.99 -49.00
N VAL A 905 17.43 -5.93 -48.38
CA VAL A 905 17.93 -6.76 -47.27
C VAL A 905 18.95 -7.80 -47.73
N GLN A 906 18.70 -8.47 -48.86
CA GLN A 906 19.49 -9.57 -49.42
C GLN A 906 20.98 -9.22 -49.50
N LYS A 907 21.33 -8.01 -49.94
CA LYS A 907 22.73 -7.55 -50.03
C LYS A 907 23.45 -7.52 -48.68
N SER A 908 22.72 -7.24 -47.59
CA SER A 908 23.25 -7.29 -46.22
C SER A 908 23.37 -8.74 -45.72
N VAL A 909 22.41 -9.62 -46.06
CA VAL A 909 22.45 -11.05 -45.75
C VAL A 909 23.61 -11.76 -46.46
N GLU A 910 23.84 -11.47 -47.75
CA GLU A 910 24.93 -12.03 -48.54
C GLU A 910 26.30 -11.56 -48.05
N HIS A 911 26.42 -10.28 -47.67
CA HIS A 911 27.64 -9.77 -47.03
C HIS A 911 27.94 -10.49 -45.72
N TRP A 912 26.94 -10.61 -44.84
CA TRP A 912 27.07 -11.29 -43.55
C TRP A 912 27.44 -12.78 -43.72
N LYS A 913 26.76 -13.52 -44.60
CA LYS A 913 27.09 -14.93 -44.89
C LYS A 913 28.53 -15.14 -45.39
N ARG A 914 29.15 -14.13 -45.99
CA ARG A 914 30.53 -14.18 -46.48
C ARG A 914 31.57 -13.70 -45.46
N THR A 915 31.18 -12.95 -44.44
CA THR A 915 32.13 -12.24 -43.54
C THR A 915 31.91 -12.49 -42.05
N GLY A 916 30.77 -13.04 -41.65
CA GLY A 916 30.32 -13.13 -40.26
C GLY A 916 29.87 -11.79 -39.64
N LEU A 917 30.12 -10.65 -40.30
CA LEU A 917 30.00 -9.32 -39.70
C LEU A 917 28.66 -8.63 -40.03
N VAL A 918 28.04 -8.05 -39.01
CA VAL A 918 26.81 -7.25 -39.15
C VAL A 918 27.19 -5.77 -39.30
N VAL A 919 27.22 -5.29 -40.54
CA VAL A 919 27.52 -3.88 -40.83
C VAL A 919 26.29 -3.02 -40.53
N LYS A 920 26.33 -2.20 -39.47
CA LYS A 920 25.30 -1.19 -39.19
C LYS A 920 25.17 -0.23 -40.38
N ARG A 921 23.96 -0.09 -40.92
CA ARG A 921 23.66 0.87 -41.99
C ARG A 921 23.78 2.30 -41.46
N ARG A 922 24.44 3.19 -42.20
CA ARG A 922 24.18 4.63 -42.08
C ARG A 922 22.83 4.91 -42.72
N THR A 923 21.93 5.55 -41.99
CA THR A 923 20.73 6.17 -42.56
C THR A 923 21.15 7.30 -43.51
N PRO A 924 20.53 7.44 -44.70
CA PRO A 924 20.78 8.58 -45.58
C PRO A 924 20.25 9.87 -44.95
N ASP A 925 21.14 10.83 -44.70
CA ASP A 925 20.77 12.16 -44.16
C ASP A 925 19.89 12.93 -45.17
N SER A 926 18.82 13.56 -44.67
CA SER A 926 17.70 14.09 -45.49
C SER A 926 17.99 15.46 -46.12
N LYS A 927 19.17 15.62 -46.72
CA LYS A 927 19.61 16.85 -47.40
C LYS A 927 20.09 16.62 -48.83
N ARG A 928 19.12 16.47 -49.75
CA ARG A 928 19.27 16.99 -51.12
C ARG A 928 18.08 17.88 -51.48
N ARG A 929 18.38 19.15 -51.78
CA ARG A 929 17.50 20.04 -52.55
C ARG A 929 17.63 19.72 -54.03
N SER A 930 16.61 20.12 -54.80
CA SER A 930 16.54 20.16 -56.27
C SER A 930 16.67 18.80 -56.99
N THR A 931 15.94 18.57 -58.08
CA THR A 931 15.01 19.49 -58.79
C THR A 931 13.67 19.65 -58.09
#